data_AF-A0A8I6GJZ1-F1
#
_entry.id   AF-A0A8I6GJZ1-F1
#
_cell.length_a   1.000
_cell.length_b   1.000
_cell.length_c   1.000
_cell.angle_alpha   90.00
_cell.angle_beta   90.00
_cell.angle_gamma   90.00
#
_symmetry.space_group_name_H-M   'P 1'
#
loop_
_entity.id
_entity.type
_entity.pdbx_description
1 polymer ?
#
loop_
_entity_poly.entity_id
_entity_poly.type
_entity_poly.pdbx_seq_one_letter_code
_entity_poly.pdbx_strand_id
1 'polypeptide(L)'
;MKMCAPVRGLFLALVAVWRTAVAFAPVPRITWEHGEVGLVKFHEPGIFNYSSLLMSEDKDTLYVGAREAVFAVNALDISEKQHEVYWKVSEDKKSKCAEKGKSKQTECLNYIRVLQPLSSTSLYVCGTNAFQPTCDHLNLTSFKFLGKSEDGKGRCPFDPAHSYTSVMVGGELYSGTSYNFLGSEPIISRNSSHSPLRTEYAIPWLNEPSFVFADVIHKSPDGTEAEDDKVYFFFTEVSVEYEFVFKLMIPRVARVCKGDQGGLRTLQKKWTSFLKARLICSRPDSGLVFNILQDVFVLRAPGLKEPVFYAVFTPQLNNVGLSAVCAYTLSTVEAVFSRGKYMQSATVEQSHTKWVRYNGPVPTPRPGACIDSEARAANYTSSLNLPDKTLQFVKDHPLMDDSVTPIDNRPKLIKKDVNYTQIVVDRTQALDGTFYDVMFLSTDRGALHKAVILAKEVHVVEETQLFQDFEPVLSLLLSSKKGRKFVYAGSNSGVVQAPLAFCGKHSSCEDCVLARDPYCAWSPAIKACVTLHQAEGSSRGWIQDMSGDTSSCLDKSKESFHQHFFKHGGTAELKCFQKSNLARVVWKFQNGELKAVSPKYGFVGRKHLLIFNLSDGDSGVYQCLSEERVRNKTVSQLLAKHILEVKMVARIPPSPTSQTAQTEASSPKSFPPPGSSLSCLGPDSSSPRSPWSALASGPNSRKQVALLPPFLSDQAQRVQALGTFYLFCQATGPADIRFIWEKNRRVLETCVPMQTHALPDGRAHALSWLRDTIQETTEYSCSVLSSAGNQTSKVHVTVMRHEALQQEKWNQELAAWRLVAGEHDRLMQGWRKAWESCSKDTF
;
A
#
# COMPACT_ATOMS: atom_id res chain seq x y z
N MET A 1 -9.08 1.79 -71.67
CA MET A 1 -8.32 0.53 -71.61
C MET A 1 -8.57 -0.12 -70.26
N LYS A 2 -9.05 -1.37 -70.28
CA LYS A 2 -9.21 -2.23 -69.11
C LYS A 2 -7.83 -2.59 -68.55
N MET A 3 -7.69 -2.66 -67.23
CA MET A 3 -6.94 -3.72 -66.55
C MET A 3 -7.40 -3.84 -65.09
N CYS A 4 -7.96 -5.00 -64.75
CA CYS A 4 -8.27 -5.47 -63.40
C CYS A 4 -7.08 -6.25 -62.82
N ALA A 5 -6.85 -6.14 -61.51
CA ALA A 5 -6.61 -7.23 -60.51
C ALA A 5 -5.83 -6.70 -59.29
N PRO A 6 -5.87 -7.36 -58.10
CA PRO A 6 -7.06 -7.81 -57.38
C PRO A 6 -7.07 -7.35 -55.90
N VAL A 7 -8.29 -7.17 -55.40
CA VAL A 7 -8.63 -6.97 -53.99
C VAL A 7 -8.39 -8.28 -53.22
N ARG A 8 -7.20 -8.44 -52.61
CA ARG A 8 -6.95 -9.53 -51.64
C ARG A 8 -5.79 -9.29 -50.67
N GLY A 9 -5.48 -8.03 -50.36
CA GLY A 9 -4.42 -7.66 -49.40
C GLY A 9 -4.85 -6.84 -48.19
N LEU A 10 -6.12 -6.42 -48.09
CA LEU A 10 -6.55 -5.45 -47.07
C LEU A 10 -7.24 -6.04 -45.82
N PHE A 11 -7.48 -7.36 -45.77
CA PHE A 11 -8.04 -8.03 -44.59
C PHE A 11 -6.99 -8.70 -43.67
N LEU A 12 -5.71 -8.71 -44.05
CA LEU A 12 -4.62 -9.21 -43.21
C LEU A 12 -3.80 -8.09 -42.53
N ALA A 13 -4.00 -6.83 -42.93
CA ALA A 13 -3.39 -5.67 -42.26
C ALA A 13 -4.19 -5.15 -41.04
N LEU A 14 -5.39 -5.70 -40.80
CA LEU A 14 -6.27 -5.32 -39.68
C LEU A 14 -6.20 -6.29 -38.47
N VAL A 15 -5.30 -7.28 -38.48
CA VAL A 15 -5.08 -8.21 -37.34
C VAL A 15 -3.66 -8.09 -36.75
N ALA A 16 -2.81 -7.19 -37.28
CA ALA A 16 -1.45 -6.98 -36.78
C ALA A 16 -1.32 -5.79 -35.81
N VAL A 17 -2.40 -5.34 -35.15
CA VAL A 17 -2.25 -4.71 -33.84
C VAL A 17 -2.11 -5.85 -32.84
N TRP A 18 -0.89 -6.38 -32.73
CA TRP A 18 -0.49 -7.02 -31.49
C TRP A 18 -0.71 -5.98 -30.41
N ARG A 19 -1.86 -6.07 -29.72
CA ARG A 19 -2.01 -5.53 -28.37
C ARG A 19 -0.89 -6.16 -27.57
N THR A 20 0.22 -5.46 -27.43
CA THR A 20 1.20 -5.77 -26.39
C THR A 20 0.42 -5.63 -25.10
N ALA A 21 -0.04 -6.76 -24.57
CA ALA A 21 -0.74 -6.79 -23.32
C ALA A 21 0.21 -6.15 -22.31
N VAL A 22 -0.27 -5.09 -21.68
CA VAL A 22 0.39 -4.52 -20.52
C VAL A 22 0.67 -5.66 -19.54
N ALA A 23 1.94 -5.99 -19.35
CA ALA A 23 2.35 -6.83 -18.23
C ALA A 23 2.28 -5.97 -16.97
N PHE A 24 1.20 -6.12 -16.21
CA PHE A 24 1.14 -5.67 -14.82
C PHE A 24 1.82 -6.73 -13.94
N ALA A 25 2.50 -6.29 -12.89
CA ALA A 25 3.04 -7.18 -11.87
C ALA A 25 1.90 -8.03 -11.27
N PRO A 26 2.16 -9.33 -11.00
CA PRO A 26 1.16 -10.23 -10.46
C PRO A 26 0.73 -9.81 -9.04
N VAL A 27 -0.32 -10.45 -8.53
CA VAL A 27 -0.63 -10.38 -7.09
C VAL A 27 0.54 -10.98 -6.28
N PRO A 28 0.76 -10.53 -5.04
CA PRO A 28 1.76 -11.14 -4.16
C PRO A 28 1.55 -12.65 -4.07
N ARG A 29 2.62 -13.43 -4.28
CA ARG A 29 2.51 -14.89 -4.29
C ARG A 29 2.04 -15.42 -2.94
N ILE A 30 2.54 -14.89 -1.83
CA ILE A 30 2.08 -15.23 -0.48
C ILE A 30 1.65 -13.94 0.24
N THR A 31 0.57 -14.02 1.02
CA THR A 31 0.18 -12.95 1.95
C THR A 31 0.39 -13.45 3.38
N TRP A 32 1.18 -12.71 4.15
CA TRP A 32 1.42 -12.94 5.56
C TRP A 32 0.54 -12.02 6.40
N GLU A 33 -0.38 -12.63 7.12
CA GLU A 33 -1.17 -11.93 8.13
C GLU A 33 -0.27 -11.53 9.30
N HIS A 34 -0.62 -10.43 9.96
CA HIS A 34 0.21 -9.88 11.04
C HIS A 34 0.54 -10.89 12.15
N GLY A 35 -0.43 -11.72 12.54
CA GLY A 35 -0.25 -12.73 13.60
C GLY A 35 0.51 -13.99 13.17
N GLU A 36 0.79 -14.16 11.87
CA GLU A 36 1.46 -15.35 11.35
C GLU A 36 2.98 -15.21 11.35
N VAL A 37 3.51 -13.99 11.45
CA VAL A 37 4.94 -13.68 11.33
C VAL A 37 5.45 -12.94 12.57
N GLY A 38 6.73 -13.14 12.90
CA GLY A 38 7.37 -12.47 14.04
C GLY A 38 7.77 -11.04 13.68
N LEU A 39 6.82 -10.11 13.80
CA LEU A 39 7.06 -8.67 13.64
C LEU A 39 7.23 -8.01 15.00
N VAL A 40 8.25 -7.17 15.13
CA VAL A 40 8.51 -6.40 16.36
C VAL A 40 7.91 -5.01 16.18
N LYS A 41 7.31 -4.46 17.24
CA LYS A 41 6.65 -3.15 17.22
C LYS A 41 7.19 -2.23 18.30
N PHE A 42 7.20 -0.95 17.99
CA PHE A 42 7.45 0.13 18.93
C PHE A 42 6.35 1.18 18.81
N HIS A 43 5.77 1.57 19.95
CA HIS A 43 4.93 2.76 20.08
C HIS A 43 4.98 3.23 21.52
N GLU A 44 4.70 4.51 21.73
CA GLU A 44 4.66 5.15 23.04
C GLU A 44 3.24 5.71 23.26
N PRO A 45 2.55 5.36 24.37
CA PRO A 45 1.19 5.82 24.61
C PRO A 45 1.05 7.35 24.55
N GLY A 46 0.08 7.84 23.76
CA GLY A 46 -0.18 9.26 23.60
C GLY A 46 0.74 9.97 22.58
N ILE A 47 1.70 9.27 22.00
CA ILE A 47 2.57 9.75 20.92
C ILE A 47 2.16 9.10 19.60
N PHE A 48 2.27 9.87 18.51
CA PHE A 48 1.80 9.48 17.18
C PHE A 48 2.74 10.06 16.11
N ASN A 49 2.50 9.73 14.84
CA ASN A 49 3.20 10.29 13.67
C ASN A 49 4.71 10.00 13.65
N TYR A 50 5.06 8.72 13.75
CA TYR A 50 6.42 8.19 13.69
C TYR A 50 6.95 8.26 12.25
N SER A 51 7.34 9.46 11.83
CA SER A 51 7.58 9.81 10.42
C SER A 51 9.04 10.06 10.07
N SER A 52 9.94 10.12 11.06
CA SER A 52 11.38 10.29 10.84
C SER A 52 12.13 9.12 11.47
N LEU A 53 12.89 8.38 10.66
CA LEU A 53 13.72 7.25 11.11
C LEU A 53 15.17 7.51 10.74
N LEU A 54 16.09 7.34 11.69
CA LEU A 54 17.52 7.50 11.48
C LEU A 54 18.29 6.37 12.17
N MET A 55 19.13 5.65 11.42
CA MET A 55 20.03 4.65 11.98
C MET A 55 21.29 5.32 12.55
N SER A 56 21.76 4.89 13.72
CA SER A 56 23.05 5.30 14.28
C SER A 56 24.24 4.84 13.43
N GLU A 57 25.41 5.44 13.64
CA GLU A 57 26.65 5.09 12.91
C GLU A 57 27.10 3.64 13.17
N ASP A 58 26.96 3.17 14.42
CA ASP A 58 27.24 1.79 14.83
C ASP A 58 26.15 0.78 14.39
N LYS A 59 24.99 1.29 13.96
CA LYS A 59 23.82 0.53 13.47
C LYS A 59 23.15 -0.34 14.52
N ASP A 60 23.39 -0.03 15.79
CA ASP A 60 22.79 -0.72 16.95
C ASP A 60 21.60 0.04 17.54
N THR A 61 21.45 1.32 17.19
CA THR A 61 20.39 2.19 17.68
C THR A 61 19.59 2.77 16.53
N LEU A 62 18.27 2.68 16.62
CA LEU A 62 17.34 3.36 15.73
C LEU A 62 16.79 4.60 16.46
N TYR A 63 17.04 5.78 15.91
CA TYR A 63 16.41 7.01 16.35
C TYR A 63 15.08 7.22 15.64
N VAL A 64 14.05 7.55 16.41
CA VAL A 64 12.67 7.70 15.93
C VAL A 64 12.15 9.08 16.29
N GLY A 65 11.93 9.93 15.30
CA GLY A 65 11.27 11.22 15.44
C GLY A 65 9.77 11.09 15.24
N ALA A 66 9.00 11.49 16.26
CA ALA A 66 7.55 11.42 16.28
C ALA A 66 6.94 12.80 16.59
N ARG A 67 5.64 12.88 16.82
CA ARG A 67 4.98 14.09 17.31
C ARG A 67 5.36 14.35 18.78
N GLU A 68 6.00 15.49 19.01
CA GLU A 68 6.49 16.01 20.29
C GLU A 68 7.57 15.17 20.99
N ALA A 69 8.16 14.18 20.32
CA ALA A 69 9.12 13.28 20.95
C ALA A 69 10.18 12.74 19.96
N VAL A 70 11.35 12.43 20.52
CA VAL A 70 12.40 11.64 19.85
C VAL A 70 12.76 10.47 20.76
N PHE A 71 12.92 9.29 20.18
CA PHE A 71 13.28 8.06 20.90
C PHE A 71 14.58 7.47 20.35
N ALA A 72 15.30 6.74 21.19
CA ALA A 72 16.33 5.80 20.80
C ALA A 72 15.86 4.40 21.21
N VAL A 73 15.82 3.48 20.25
CA VAL A 73 15.43 2.08 20.46
C VAL A 73 16.52 1.15 19.95
N ASN A 74 16.61 -0.04 20.53
CA ASN A 74 17.53 -1.06 20.04
C ASN A 74 17.17 -1.45 18.60
N ALA A 75 18.12 -1.36 17.67
CA ALA A 75 17.86 -1.66 16.27
C ALA A 75 17.64 -3.17 16.01
N LEU A 76 18.12 -4.05 16.88
CA LEU A 76 17.89 -5.49 16.78
C LEU A 76 16.52 -5.91 17.32
N ASP A 77 15.99 -5.19 18.30
CA ASP A 77 14.64 -5.36 18.85
C ASP A 77 14.05 -3.99 19.20
N ILE A 78 13.26 -3.41 18.29
CA ILE A 78 12.74 -2.05 18.47
C ILE A 78 11.76 -1.92 19.65
N SER A 79 11.27 -3.03 20.22
CA SER A 79 10.43 -2.97 21.42
C SER A 79 11.22 -2.51 22.65
N GLU A 80 12.55 -2.63 22.63
CA GLU A 80 13.45 -2.17 23.68
C GLU A 80 13.76 -0.67 23.52
N LYS A 81 12.97 0.16 24.21
CA LYS A 81 13.23 1.60 24.36
C LYS A 81 14.47 1.82 25.23
N GLN A 82 15.50 2.46 24.67
CA GLN A 82 16.73 2.81 25.38
C GLN A 82 16.62 4.20 26.01
N HIS A 83 16.21 5.20 25.22
CA HIS A 83 16.07 6.58 25.66
C HIS A 83 14.87 7.28 25.03
N GLU A 84 14.39 8.33 25.70
CA GLU A 84 13.31 9.19 25.22
C GLU A 84 13.55 10.65 25.61
N VAL A 85 13.12 11.56 24.75
CA VAL A 85 13.12 13.00 25.04
C VAL A 85 11.88 13.64 24.42
N TYR A 86 11.24 14.52 25.19
CA TYR A 86 10.03 15.23 24.76
C TYR A 86 10.34 16.68 24.41
N TRP A 87 9.75 17.16 23.33
CA TRP A 87 9.80 18.54 22.88
C TRP A 87 8.40 19.06 22.58
N LYS A 88 7.58 19.14 23.63
CA LYS A 88 6.18 19.56 23.58
C LYS A 88 6.04 21.07 23.40
N VAL A 89 4.95 21.48 22.76
CA VAL A 89 4.59 22.90 22.63
C VAL A 89 3.93 23.39 23.93
N SER A 90 4.28 24.59 24.40
CA SER A 90 3.62 25.21 25.55
C SER A 90 2.16 25.59 25.24
N GLU A 91 1.27 25.58 26.24
CA GLU A 91 -0.14 25.93 26.04
C GLU A 91 -0.35 27.36 25.50
N ASP A 92 0.51 28.30 25.85
CA ASP A 92 0.51 29.66 25.28
C ASP A 92 0.79 29.61 23.76
N LYS A 93 1.83 28.88 23.33
CA LYS A 93 2.13 28.71 21.90
C LYS A 93 1.02 27.98 21.15
N LYS A 94 0.42 26.94 21.76
CA LYS A 94 -0.72 26.23 21.17
C LYS A 94 -1.91 27.16 20.97
N SER A 95 -2.20 28.02 21.95
CA SER A 95 -3.31 28.98 21.89
C SER A 95 -3.06 30.05 20.82
N LYS A 96 -1.84 30.62 20.75
CA LYS A 96 -1.44 31.55 19.69
C LYS A 96 -1.49 30.94 18.29
N CYS A 97 -1.19 29.65 18.15
CA CYS A 97 -1.36 28.93 16.89
C CYS A 97 -2.84 28.76 16.54
N ALA A 98 -3.68 28.40 17.52
CA ALA A 98 -5.11 28.24 17.33
C ALA A 98 -5.83 29.55 16.96
N GLU A 99 -5.39 30.68 17.52
CA GLU A 99 -5.84 32.03 17.15
C GLU A 99 -5.62 32.35 15.65
N LYS A 100 -4.66 31.68 15.00
CA LYS A 100 -4.41 31.77 13.55
C LYS A 100 -5.29 30.82 12.72
N GLY A 101 -6.34 30.25 13.33
CA GLY A 101 -7.30 29.36 12.65
C GLY A 101 -6.82 27.92 12.46
N LYS A 102 -5.79 27.49 13.20
CA LYS A 102 -5.25 26.12 13.15
C LYS A 102 -5.80 25.25 14.27
N SER A 103 -5.89 23.95 14.04
CA SER A 103 -6.40 23.00 15.02
C SER A 103 -5.46 22.88 16.22
N LYS A 104 -5.94 23.29 17.40
CA LYS A 104 -5.18 23.25 18.66
C LYS A 104 -4.72 21.83 19.01
N GLN A 105 -5.50 20.81 18.68
CA GLN A 105 -5.28 19.41 19.09
C GLN A 105 -4.52 18.57 18.06
N THR A 106 -4.41 19.03 16.81
CA THR A 106 -3.73 18.27 15.75
C THR A 106 -2.58 19.06 15.13
N GLU A 107 -2.82 20.23 14.57
CA GLU A 107 -1.79 20.97 13.82
C GLU A 107 -0.87 21.79 14.73
N CYS A 108 -1.39 22.34 15.84
CA CYS A 108 -0.63 23.16 16.80
C CYS A 108 0.23 22.35 17.77
N LEU A 109 0.89 21.30 17.28
CA LEU A 109 1.83 20.46 18.02
C LEU A 109 3.21 20.54 17.35
N ASN A 110 4.23 19.96 17.99
CA ASN A 110 5.57 19.92 17.44
C ASN A 110 5.79 18.61 16.69
N TYR A 111 5.77 18.61 15.36
CA TYR A 111 6.06 17.40 14.56
C TYR A 111 7.53 17.41 14.19
N ILE A 112 8.28 16.37 14.57
CA ILE A 112 9.69 16.24 14.18
C ILE A 112 9.76 15.91 12.68
N ARG A 113 10.50 16.73 11.94
CA ARG A 113 10.60 16.69 10.47
C ARG A 113 12.04 16.56 9.99
N VAL A 114 12.99 17.06 10.76
CA VAL A 114 14.43 16.89 10.49
C VAL A 114 15.01 16.12 11.66
N LEU A 115 15.66 14.99 11.35
CA LEU A 115 16.41 14.17 12.29
C LEU A 115 17.67 13.69 11.56
N GLN A 116 18.78 14.39 11.79
CA GLN A 116 20.02 14.18 11.04
C GLN A 116 21.23 14.04 11.97
N PRO A 117 22.26 13.26 11.60
CA PRO A 117 23.49 13.20 12.37
C PRO A 117 24.21 14.55 12.29
N LEU A 118 24.69 15.06 13.43
CA LEU A 118 25.50 16.28 13.48
C LEU A 118 26.95 15.96 13.86
N SER A 119 27.13 15.10 14.85
CA SER A 119 28.41 14.53 15.29
C SER A 119 28.17 13.14 15.88
N SER A 120 29.24 12.43 16.24
CA SER A 120 29.15 11.15 16.97
C SER A 120 28.44 11.25 18.32
N THR A 121 28.27 12.45 18.86
CA THR A 121 27.66 12.72 20.17
C THR A 121 26.39 13.57 20.10
N SER A 122 25.94 13.96 18.90
CA SER A 122 24.76 14.82 18.77
C SER A 122 24.01 14.66 17.45
N LEU A 123 22.69 14.87 17.52
CA LEU A 123 21.81 14.94 16.35
C LEU A 123 21.30 16.38 16.15
N TYR A 124 21.10 16.75 14.89
CA TYR A 124 20.40 17.97 14.49
C TYR A 124 18.92 17.66 14.30
N VAL A 125 18.07 18.32 15.08
CA VAL A 125 16.63 18.03 15.13
C VAL A 125 15.83 19.29 14.88
N CYS A 126 14.85 19.24 13.97
CA CYS A 126 13.89 20.32 13.80
C CYS A 126 12.46 19.80 13.82
N GLY A 127 11.55 20.62 14.35
CA GLY A 127 10.13 20.35 14.29
C GLY A 127 9.28 21.57 13.97
N THR A 128 8.02 21.33 13.60
CA THR A 128 7.06 22.36 13.17
C THR A 128 6.71 23.35 14.30
N ASN A 129 6.83 22.88 15.56
CA ASN A 129 6.62 23.63 16.81
C ASN A 129 5.41 24.58 16.76
N ALA A 130 4.24 24.04 16.40
CA ALA A 130 2.98 24.79 16.23
C ALA A 130 3.11 25.99 15.27
N PHE A 131 3.54 25.73 14.03
CA PHE A 131 3.78 26.73 12.98
C PHE A 131 4.83 27.78 13.37
N GLN A 132 5.84 27.38 14.13
CA GLN A 132 7.03 28.18 14.42
C GLN A 132 8.27 27.28 14.29
N PRO A 133 8.64 26.86 13.07
CA PRO A 133 9.70 25.89 12.84
C PRO A 133 10.93 26.21 13.69
N THR A 134 11.34 25.25 14.52
CA THR A 134 12.45 25.42 15.46
C THR A 134 13.40 24.25 15.34
N CYS A 135 14.71 24.52 15.40
CA CYS A 135 15.75 23.51 15.40
C CYS A 135 16.54 23.54 16.71
N ASP A 136 17.04 22.39 17.14
CA ASP A 136 17.89 22.24 18.31
C ASP A 136 18.84 21.04 18.12
N HIS A 137 19.80 20.93 19.03
CA HIS A 137 20.79 19.86 19.04
C HIS A 137 20.42 18.89 20.15
N LEU A 138 20.26 17.61 19.83
CA LEU A 138 20.05 16.54 20.79
C LEU A 138 21.40 15.95 21.17
N ASN A 139 21.80 16.06 22.44
CA ASN A 139 23.00 15.39 22.95
C ASN A 139 22.72 13.90 23.15
N LEU A 140 23.47 13.03 22.48
CA LEU A 140 23.25 11.59 22.52
C LEU A 140 23.70 10.94 23.84
N THR A 141 24.66 11.53 24.56
CA THR A 141 25.16 11.00 25.84
C THR A 141 24.17 11.22 26.98
N SER A 142 23.55 12.41 27.05
CA SER A 142 22.55 12.73 28.07
C SER A 142 21.11 12.51 27.60
N PHE A 143 20.92 12.31 26.30
CA PHE A 143 19.64 12.27 25.60
C PHE A 143 18.74 13.48 25.90
N LYS A 144 19.35 14.67 25.95
CA LYS A 144 18.65 15.95 26.20
C LYS A 144 18.94 16.96 25.11
N PHE A 145 17.94 17.79 24.81
CA PHE A 145 18.11 18.96 23.96
C PHE A 145 19.01 20.00 24.64
N LEU A 146 19.88 20.63 23.86
CA LEU A 146 20.82 21.65 24.35
C LEU A 146 20.16 23.03 24.56
N GLY A 147 18.93 23.23 24.08
CA GLY A 147 18.19 24.47 24.27
C GLY A 147 18.69 25.63 23.40
N LYS A 148 19.32 25.34 22.26
CA LYS A 148 19.77 26.39 21.32
C LYS A 148 18.60 27.14 20.70
N SER A 149 17.47 26.46 20.47
CA SER A 149 16.23 27.01 19.91
C SER A 149 16.45 27.91 18.69
N GLU A 150 17.09 27.36 17.65
CA GLU A 150 17.37 28.07 16.40
C GLU A 150 16.10 28.24 15.55
N ASP A 151 16.01 29.34 14.80
CA ASP A 151 14.96 29.53 13.79
C ASP A 151 15.10 28.49 12.67
N GLY A 152 14.08 27.63 12.55
CA GLY A 152 13.99 26.55 11.57
C GLY A 152 13.35 26.97 10.25
N LYS A 153 13.01 28.25 10.05
CA LYS A 153 12.40 28.75 8.81
C LYS A 153 13.23 28.39 7.58
N GLY A 154 12.62 27.68 6.63
CA GLY A 154 13.28 27.19 5.42
C GLY A 154 14.10 25.91 5.59
N ARG A 155 14.29 25.43 6.83
CA ARG A 155 14.92 24.14 7.16
C ARG A 155 13.88 23.07 7.48
N CYS A 156 12.75 23.49 8.04
CA CYS A 156 11.65 22.66 8.51
C CYS A 156 10.30 23.34 8.12
N PRO A 157 9.27 22.57 7.72
CA PRO A 157 7.97 23.15 7.37
C PRO A 157 7.23 23.72 8.58
N PHE A 158 6.33 24.68 8.32
CA PHE A 158 5.42 25.23 9.32
C PHE A 158 4.26 24.27 9.61
N ASP A 159 3.63 23.77 8.55
CA ASP A 159 2.48 22.88 8.62
C ASP A 159 2.94 21.41 8.60
N PRO A 160 2.43 20.54 9.49
CA PRO A 160 2.74 19.12 9.42
C PRO A 160 2.31 18.44 8.11
N ALA A 161 1.39 19.01 7.33
CA ALA A 161 0.96 18.48 6.04
C ALA A 161 1.87 18.92 4.87
N HIS A 162 2.75 19.91 5.06
CA HIS A 162 3.64 20.35 3.99
C HIS A 162 4.78 19.36 3.73
N SER A 163 5.11 19.20 2.46
CA SER A 163 6.24 18.39 2.01
C SER A 163 7.59 18.95 2.51
N TYR A 164 8.53 18.04 2.73
CA TYR A 164 9.86 18.39 3.20
C TYR A 164 10.87 17.32 2.79
N THR A 165 12.12 17.72 2.67
CA THR A 165 13.26 16.80 2.58
C THR A 165 14.50 17.48 3.12
N SER A 166 15.45 16.71 3.65
CA SER A 166 16.71 17.26 4.13
C SER A 166 17.82 16.21 4.13
N VAL A 167 19.06 16.68 4.00
CA VAL A 167 20.27 15.87 4.14
C VAL A 167 21.37 16.69 4.79
N MET A 168 22.10 16.08 5.72
CA MET A 168 23.29 16.69 6.32
C MET A 168 24.52 16.37 5.49
N VAL A 169 25.29 17.39 5.09
CA VAL A 169 26.51 17.21 4.29
C VAL A 169 27.62 18.07 4.88
N GLY A 170 28.66 17.43 5.43
CA GLY A 170 29.79 18.16 6.02
C GLY A 170 29.41 19.08 7.19
N GLY A 171 28.37 18.73 7.95
CA GLY A 171 27.85 19.55 9.06
C GLY A 171 26.94 20.70 8.64
N GLU A 172 26.63 20.84 7.34
CA GLU A 172 25.70 21.82 6.81
C GLU A 172 24.40 21.14 6.37
N LEU A 173 23.26 21.71 6.76
CA LEU A 173 21.95 21.15 6.42
C LEU A 173 21.48 21.69 5.06
N TYR A 174 21.26 20.78 4.13
CA TYR A 174 20.57 21.02 2.87
C TYR A 174 19.11 20.64 3.04
N SER A 175 18.20 21.52 2.63
CA SER A 175 16.76 21.38 2.89
C SER A 175 15.92 21.84 1.71
N GLY A 176 14.83 21.12 1.45
CA GLY A 176 13.78 21.50 0.51
C GLY A 176 12.43 21.49 1.23
N THR A 177 11.79 22.65 1.38
CA THR A 177 10.49 22.77 2.08
C THR A 177 9.82 24.13 1.76
N SER A 178 8.75 24.47 2.48
CA SER A 178 8.12 25.79 2.46
C SER A 178 8.80 26.78 3.42
N TYR A 179 9.09 27.99 2.96
CA TYR A 179 9.70 29.06 3.75
C TYR A 179 8.71 29.83 4.62
N ASN A 180 7.40 29.78 4.35
CA ASN A 180 6.40 30.58 5.06
C ASN A 180 5.24 29.74 5.62
N PHE A 181 4.40 30.39 6.43
CA PHE A 181 3.26 29.77 7.12
C PHE A 181 2.23 29.14 6.16
N LEU A 182 1.99 29.78 5.01
CA LEU A 182 0.95 29.37 4.05
C LEU A 182 1.42 28.25 3.09
N GLY A 183 2.70 27.92 3.06
CA GLY A 183 3.24 26.95 2.10
C GLY A 183 3.47 27.50 0.69
N SER A 184 3.27 28.80 0.47
CA SER A 184 3.32 29.41 -0.88
C SER A 184 4.73 29.74 -1.37
N GLU A 185 5.70 29.86 -0.46
CA GLU A 185 7.10 30.16 -0.79
C GLU A 185 7.97 28.89 -0.72
N PRO A 186 8.17 28.14 -1.82
CA PRO A 186 9.08 27.00 -1.80
C PRO A 186 10.53 27.44 -1.77
N ILE A 187 11.38 26.65 -1.11
CA ILE A 187 12.81 26.92 -0.99
C ILE A 187 13.62 25.63 -1.02
N ILE A 188 14.70 25.63 -1.81
CA ILE A 188 15.84 24.72 -1.59
C ILE A 188 16.99 25.56 -1.06
N SER A 189 17.49 25.24 0.13
CA SER A 189 18.54 26.03 0.79
C SER A 189 19.57 25.18 1.51
N ARG A 190 20.74 25.78 1.71
CA ARG A 190 21.79 25.31 2.60
C ARG A 190 21.92 26.27 3.75
N ASN A 191 21.75 25.75 4.95
CA ASN A 191 22.10 26.48 6.15
C ASN A 191 23.58 26.30 6.46
N SER A 192 24.33 27.39 6.39
CA SER A 192 25.76 27.46 6.65
C SER A 192 26.08 28.78 7.32
N SER A 193 26.98 28.76 8.30
CA SER A 193 27.52 29.99 8.92
C SER A 193 28.41 30.78 7.95
N HIS A 194 29.03 30.10 6.97
CA HIS A 194 29.99 30.72 6.06
C HIS A 194 29.35 31.18 4.76
N SER A 195 28.51 30.35 4.15
CA SER A 195 27.89 30.65 2.86
C SER A 195 26.45 30.11 2.80
N PRO A 196 25.48 30.81 3.41
CA PRO A 196 24.08 30.43 3.30
C PRO A 196 23.57 30.71 1.88
N LEU A 197 23.01 29.68 1.25
CA LEU A 197 22.50 29.74 -0.12
C LEU A 197 21.06 29.27 -0.20
N ARG A 198 20.29 29.87 -1.11
CA ARG A 198 18.89 29.53 -1.37
C ARG A 198 18.54 29.68 -2.83
N THR A 199 17.45 29.04 -3.25
CA THR A 199 16.86 29.27 -4.57
C THR A 199 16.32 30.70 -4.71
N GLU A 200 16.14 31.11 -5.96
CA GLU A 200 15.30 32.26 -6.27
C GLU A 200 13.82 31.95 -6.03
N TYR A 201 13.08 32.96 -5.56
CA TYR A 201 11.63 32.84 -5.42
C TYR A 201 10.98 33.23 -6.75
N ALA A 202 11.05 32.30 -7.70
CA ALA A 202 10.55 32.49 -9.05
C ALA A 202 10.07 31.15 -9.64
N ILE A 203 8.96 31.21 -10.40
CA ILE A 203 8.34 30.04 -11.06
C ILE A 203 9.34 29.20 -11.88
N PRO A 204 10.28 29.77 -12.68
CA PRO A 204 11.30 28.99 -13.38
C PRO A 204 12.09 28.04 -12.48
N TRP A 205 12.36 28.44 -11.23
CA TRP A 205 13.17 27.68 -10.28
C TRP A 205 12.35 26.61 -9.58
N LEU A 206 11.23 26.98 -8.97
CA LEU A 206 10.34 26.09 -8.23
C LEU A 206 8.89 26.57 -8.40
N ASN A 207 8.01 25.69 -8.90
CA ASN A 207 6.61 26.02 -9.17
C ASN A 207 5.65 25.11 -8.40
N GLU A 208 5.26 25.52 -7.18
CA GLU A 208 4.42 24.72 -6.28
C GLU A 208 4.96 23.28 -6.07
N PRO A 209 6.24 23.09 -5.66
CA PRO A 209 6.83 21.78 -5.50
C PRO A 209 6.32 21.04 -4.25
N SER A 210 6.19 19.72 -4.38
CA SER A 210 6.09 18.74 -3.30
C SER A 210 7.41 17.97 -3.21
N PHE A 211 8.19 18.25 -2.17
CA PHE A 211 9.50 17.64 -1.94
C PHE A 211 9.39 16.19 -1.45
N VAL A 212 10.26 15.33 -1.97
CA VAL A 212 10.23 13.88 -1.70
C VAL A 212 11.54 13.42 -1.05
N PHE A 213 12.68 13.68 -1.69
CA PHE A 213 13.95 13.10 -1.25
C PHE A 213 15.13 14.02 -1.58
N ALA A 214 16.20 13.94 -0.77
CA ALA A 214 17.47 14.61 -1.03
C ALA A 214 18.62 13.76 -0.50
N ASP A 215 19.74 13.73 -1.23
CA ASP A 215 20.92 12.98 -0.83
C ASP A 215 22.18 13.53 -1.51
N VAL A 216 23.34 13.26 -0.91
CA VAL A 216 24.65 13.62 -1.45
C VAL A 216 25.24 12.46 -2.25
N ILE A 217 25.76 12.78 -3.43
CA ILE A 217 26.54 11.86 -4.24
C ILE A 217 27.98 12.31 -4.19
N HIS A 218 28.77 11.56 -3.42
CA HIS A 218 30.22 11.71 -3.36
C HIS A 218 30.86 11.09 -4.60
N LYS A 219 31.87 11.76 -5.18
CA LYS A 219 32.70 11.15 -6.22
C LYS A 219 33.80 10.30 -5.57
N SER A 220 34.19 9.21 -6.23
CA SER A 220 35.10 8.17 -5.71
C SER A 220 36.33 8.74 -4.98
N PRO A 221 36.71 8.20 -3.80
CA PRO A 221 37.93 8.60 -3.09
C PRO A 221 39.22 8.28 -3.86
N ASP A 222 39.18 7.37 -4.85
CA ASP A 222 40.33 6.96 -5.67
C ASP A 222 40.55 7.85 -6.92
N GLY A 223 39.74 8.90 -7.10
CA GLY A 223 39.86 9.82 -8.23
C GLY A 223 40.92 10.90 -8.00
N THR A 224 41.95 10.93 -8.84
CA THR A 224 43.02 11.95 -8.88
C THR A 224 42.55 13.35 -9.31
N GLU A 225 41.25 13.55 -9.55
CA GLU A 225 40.71 14.82 -10.05
C GLU A 225 39.67 15.39 -9.07
N ALA A 226 39.94 16.61 -8.60
CA ALA A 226 39.17 17.35 -7.61
C ALA A 226 37.81 17.87 -8.12
N GLU A 227 36.91 16.97 -8.56
CA GLU A 227 35.52 17.31 -8.86
C GLU A 227 34.69 17.37 -7.56
N ASP A 228 33.78 18.33 -7.48
CA ASP A 228 33.00 18.63 -6.27
C ASP A 228 31.83 17.65 -6.03
N ASP A 229 31.49 17.42 -4.76
CA ASP A 229 30.32 16.63 -4.38
C ASP A 229 29.04 17.33 -4.86
N LYS A 230 28.00 16.56 -5.20
CA LYS A 230 26.71 17.11 -5.66
C LYS A 230 25.60 16.68 -4.71
N VAL A 231 24.73 17.61 -4.34
CA VAL A 231 23.52 17.34 -3.54
C VAL A 231 22.33 17.33 -4.48
N TYR A 232 21.64 16.20 -4.52
CA TYR A 232 20.49 15.95 -5.37
C TYR A 232 19.19 16.17 -4.60
N PHE A 233 18.18 16.71 -5.28
CA PHE A 233 16.83 16.93 -4.76
C PHE A 233 15.81 16.35 -5.72
N PHE A 234 14.80 15.69 -5.17
CA PHE A 234 13.71 15.07 -5.91
C PHE A 234 12.37 15.58 -5.40
N PHE A 235 11.52 16.00 -6.32
CA PHE A 235 10.23 16.62 -6.01
C PHE A 235 9.27 16.52 -7.19
N THR A 236 7.98 16.71 -6.95
CA THR A 236 6.97 16.88 -8.00
C THR A 236 6.52 18.34 -8.01
N GLU A 237 6.48 19.01 -9.15
CA GLU A 237 6.02 20.41 -9.23
C GLU A 237 5.03 20.60 -10.38
N VAL A 238 4.37 21.76 -10.44
CA VAL A 238 3.53 22.13 -11.58
C VAL A 238 4.42 22.41 -12.79
N SER A 239 4.18 21.69 -13.88
CA SER A 239 4.93 21.84 -15.13
C SER A 239 4.72 23.23 -15.74
N VAL A 240 5.81 23.80 -16.25
CA VAL A 240 5.79 25.05 -17.02
C VAL A 240 5.93 24.79 -18.52
N GLU A 241 6.40 23.60 -18.89
CA GLU A 241 6.67 23.18 -20.26
C GLU A 241 5.54 22.39 -20.94
N TYR A 242 4.54 21.95 -20.17
CA TYR A 242 3.37 21.25 -20.67
C TYR A 242 2.11 22.07 -20.42
N GLU A 243 1.39 22.38 -21.49
CA GLU A 243 0.03 22.91 -21.43
C GLU A 243 -0.97 21.74 -21.46
N PHE A 244 -1.83 21.66 -20.45
CA PHE A 244 -2.89 20.65 -20.36
C PHE A 244 -4.17 21.28 -19.80
N VAL A 245 -5.30 20.58 -19.89
CA VAL A 245 -6.62 21.09 -19.47
C VAL A 245 -6.63 21.57 -18.01
N PHE A 246 -5.80 20.97 -17.17
CA PHE A 246 -5.54 21.37 -15.78
C PHE A 246 -4.02 21.39 -15.53
N LYS A 247 -3.60 21.93 -14.38
CA LYS A 247 -2.19 21.96 -13.96
C LYS A 247 -1.59 20.55 -13.98
N LEU A 248 -0.69 20.28 -14.92
CA LEU A 248 0.00 19.01 -15.01
C LEU A 248 1.18 18.99 -14.04
N MET A 249 1.21 18.00 -13.15
CA MET A 249 2.34 17.77 -12.25
C MET A 249 3.44 17.02 -12.98
N ILE A 250 4.71 17.32 -12.68
CA ILE A 250 5.86 16.63 -13.27
C ILE A 250 6.93 16.32 -12.21
N PRO A 251 7.48 15.09 -12.18
CA PRO A 251 8.59 14.76 -11.32
C PRO A 251 9.89 15.42 -11.79
N ARG A 252 10.69 15.89 -10.85
CA ARG A 252 11.97 16.56 -11.05
C ARG A 252 13.06 15.84 -10.30
N VAL A 253 14.22 15.77 -10.96
CA VAL A 253 15.52 15.67 -10.28
C VAL A 253 16.22 17.00 -10.45
N ALA A 254 16.77 17.55 -9.38
CA ALA A 254 17.59 18.74 -9.37
C ALA A 254 18.91 18.46 -8.66
N ARG A 255 19.92 19.28 -8.92
CA ARG A 255 21.20 19.21 -8.20
C ARG A 255 21.79 20.58 -7.94
N VAL A 256 22.62 20.64 -6.90
CA VAL A 256 23.54 21.75 -6.58
C VAL A 256 24.92 21.19 -6.25
N CYS A 257 25.96 22.01 -6.42
CA CYS A 257 27.33 21.67 -6.05
C CYS A 257 27.58 22.03 -4.58
N LYS A 258 28.24 21.14 -3.83
CA LYS A 258 28.51 21.35 -2.40
C LYS A 258 29.40 22.57 -2.16
N GLY A 259 30.38 22.82 -3.01
CA GLY A 259 31.31 23.94 -2.95
C GLY A 259 30.77 25.26 -3.52
N ASP A 260 29.50 25.34 -3.91
CA ASP A 260 28.87 26.59 -4.34
C ASP A 260 28.89 27.62 -3.21
N GLN A 261 29.21 28.86 -3.53
CA GLN A 261 29.31 30.00 -2.61
C GLN A 261 28.38 31.15 -3.00
N GLY A 262 27.58 30.98 -4.05
CA GLY A 262 26.83 32.06 -4.67
C GLY A 262 27.68 32.89 -5.64
N GLY A 263 27.05 33.87 -6.28
CA GLY A 263 27.73 34.81 -7.16
C GLY A 263 28.08 36.13 -6.46
N LEU A 264 29.08 36.84 -6.98
CA LEU A 264 29.56 38.09 -6.40
C LEU A 264 28.62 39.28 -6.65
N ARG A 265 28.05 39.39 -7.85
CA ARG A 265 27.14 40.48 -8.26
C ARG A 265 25.76 39.94 -8.59
N THR A 266 25.68 39.03 -9.56
CA THR A 266 24.48 38.25 -9.88
C THR A 266 24.40 37.05 -8.94
N LEU A 267 23.19 36.64 -8.53
CA LEU A 267 22.97 35.48 -7.64
C LEU A 267 23.68 35.58 -6.27
N GLN A 268 23.71 36.78 -5.67
CA GLN A 268 24.22 36.97 -4.32
C GLN A 268 23.42 36.15 -3.30
N LYS A 269 24.10 35.28 -2.55
CA LYS A 269 23.49 34.33 -1.60
C LYS A 269 22.47 33.39 -2.25
N LYS A 270 22.58 33.16 -3.56
CA LYS A 270 21.73 32.25 -4.34
C LYS A 270 22.58 31.16 -4.98
N TRP A 271 22.00 30.01 -5.23
CA TRP A 271 22.69 28.93 -5.95
C TRP A 271 23.14 29.40 -7.34
N THR A 272 24.38 29.09 -7.71
CA THR A 272 24.91 29.26 -9.07
C THR A 272 24.94 27.93 -9.83
N SER A 273 24.76 26.83 -9.11
CA SER A 273 24.82 25.45 -9.59
C SER A 273 23.45 24.75 -9.69
N PHE A 274 22.35 25.44 -9.35
CA PHE A 274 21.02 24.84 -9.38
C PHE A 274 20.55 24.57 -10.82
N LEU A 275 20.34 23.30 -11.14
CA LEU A 275 19.68 22.84 -12.36
C LEU A 275 18.64 21.77 -12.02
N LYS A 276 17.54 21.73 -12.78
CA LYS A 276 16.50 20.69 -12.69
C LYS A 276 16.16 20.10 -14.05
N ALA A 277 15.78 18.83 -14.06
CA ALA A 277 15.37 18.10 -15.26
C ALA A 277 14.10 17.29 -14.98
N ARG A 278 13.35 16.97 -16.04
CA ARG A 278 12.21 16.05 -15.98
C ARG A 278 12.69 14.64 -15.62
N LEU A 279 12.01 13.99 -14.68
CA LEU A 279 12.24 12.58 -14.35
C LEU A 279 11.04 11.76 -14.85
N ILE A 280 11.25 10.97 -15.91
CA ILE A 280 10.14 10.34 -16.66
C ILE A 280 9.95 8.88 -16.22
N CYS A 281 8.76 8.55 -15.74
CA CYS A 281 8.33 7.16 -15.56
C CYS A 281 7.04 6.91 -16.34
N SER A 282 7.14 6.24 -17.49
CA SER A 282 6.00 5.99 -18.37
C SER A 282 6.18 4.71 -19.18
N ARG A 283 5.06 4.16 -19.68
CA ARG A 283 5.04 3.10 -20.70
C ARG A 283 4.23 3.60 -21.90
N PRO A 284 4.89 4.22 -22.90
CA PRO A 284 4.23 4.87 -24.04
C PRO A 284 3.30 3.93 -24.82
N ASP A 285 3.73 2.69 -25.06
CA ASP A 285 2.95 1.65 -25.79
C ASP A 285 1.55 1.40 -25.20
N SER A 286 1.35 1.78 -23.93
CA SER A 286 0.12 1.55 -23.19
C SER A 286 -0.55 2.86 -22.75
N GLY A 287 -0.01 4.01 -23.13
CA GLY A 287 -0.50 5.33 -22.71
C GLY A 287 -0.40 5.59 -21.20
N LEU A 288 0.45 4.85 -20.48
CA LEU A 288 0.58 4.98 -19.03
C LEU A 288 1.68 5.98 -18.67
N VAL A 289 1.33 7.03 -17.93
CA VAL A 289 2.24 8.06 -17.45
C VAL A 289 2.11 8.20 -15.94
N PHE A 290 3.22 8.07 -15.22
CA PHE A 290 3.27 8.18 -13.77
C PHE A 290 4.02 9.46 -13.40
N ASN A 291 3.26 10.54 -13.19
CA ASN A 291 3.79 11.90 -13.08
C ASN A 291 3.74 12.49 -11.66
N ILE A 292 3.43 11.69 -10.64
CA ILE A 292 3.55 12.06 -9.23
C ILE A 292 4.62 11.17 -8.59
N LEU A 293 5.72 11.76 -8.14
CA LEU A 293 6.76 11.06 -7.38
C LEU A 293 6.33 10.88 -5.92
N GLN A 294 6.46 9.67 -5.40
CA GLN A 294 6.12 9.32 -4.01
C GLN A 294 7.36 9.15 -3.13
N ASP A 295 8.39 8.46 -3.63
CA ASP A 295 9.62 8.19 -2.88
C ASP A 295 10.81 7.92 -3.80
N VAL A 296 12.03 8.09 -3.28
CA VAL A 296 13.30 7.80 -3.96
C VAL A 296 14.28 7.13 -3.00
N PHE A 297 14.90 6.04 -3.45
CA PHE A 297 15.96 5.34 -2.75
C PHE A 297 17.24 5.28 -3.60
N VAL A 298 18.39 5.53 -2.97
CA VAL A 298 19.70 5.46 -3.63
C VAL A 298 20.37 4.13 -3.31
N LEU A 299 20.40 3.22 -4.29
CA LEU A 299 21.10 1.95 -4.14
C LEU A 299 22.61 2.18 -4.28
N ARG A 300 23.33 2.03 -3.15
CA ARG A 300 24.79 1.98 -3.07
C ARG A 300 25.21 0.58 -2.65
N ALA A 301 25.80 -0.19 -3.56
CA ALA A 301 26.20 -1.56 -3.27
C ALA A 301 27.59 -1.90 -3.85
N PRO A 302 28.41 -2.71 -3.15
CA PRO A 302 29.67 -3.19 -3.68
C PRO A 302 29.49 -3.90 -5.02
N GLY A 303 30.40 -3.64 -5.97
CA GLY A 303 30.35 -4.20 -7.32
C GLY A 303 29.46 -3.44 -8.31
N LEU A 304 28.68 -2.45 -7.87
CA LEU A 304 28.07 -1.48 -8.78
C LEU A 304 29.11 -0.43 -9.20
N LYS A 305 29.12 -0.10 -10.49
CA LYS A 305 30.00 0.95 -11.04
C LYS A 305 29.60 2.35 -10.56
N GLU A 306 28.31 2.56 -10.33
CA GLU A 306 27.73 3.83 -9.92
C GLU A 306 26.44 3.60 -9.11
N PRO A 307 26.00 4.58 -8.31
CA PRO A 307 24.72 4.53 -7.63
C PRO A 307 23.54 4.48 -8.61
N VAL A 308 22.45 3.83 -8.19
CA VAL A 308 21.19 3.76 -8.95
C VAL A 308 20.05 4.34 -8.12
N PHE A 309 19.31 5.29 -8.69
CA PHE A 309 18.12 5.87 -8.08
C PHE A 309 16.91 5.00 -8.41
N TYR A 310 16.29 4.40 -7.41
CA TYR A 310 14.98 3.78 -7.53
C TYR A 310 13.91 4.74 -7.06
N ALA A 311 12.84 4.91 -7.83
CA ALA A 311 11.80 5.88 -7.51
C ALA A 311 10.41 5.30 -7.75
N VAL A 312 9.49 5.61 -6.83
CA VAL A 312 8.08 5.21 -6.86
C VAL A 312 7.24 6.35 -7.41
N PHE A 313 6.33 6.01 -8.32
CA PHE A 313 5.46 6.99 -8.97
C PHE A 313 4.01 6.51 -8.97
N THR A 314 3.08 7.46 -8.88
CA THR A 314 1.65 7.27 -9.15
C THR A 314 1.21 8.21 -10.27
N PRO A 315 0.12 7.90 -10.99
CA PRO A 315 -0.43 8.83 -11.97
C PRO A 315 -1.25 9.92 -11.28
N GLN A 316 -1.21 11.15 -11.78
CA GLN A 316 -2.12 12.22 -11.36
C GLN A 316 -3.55 11.96 -11.88
N LEU A 317 -3.64 11.54 -13.13
CA LEU A 317 -4.89 11.27 -13.82
C LEU A 317 -5.33 9.83 -13.63
N ASN A 318 -6.63 9.63 -13.38
CA ASN A 318 -7.24 8.30 -13.32
C ASN A 318 -6.49 7.35 -12.37
N ASN A 319 -6.05 7.85 -11.21
CA ASN A 319 -5.42 7.00 -10.21
C ASN A 319 -6.45 6.10 -9.54
N VAL A 320 -6.75 4.97 -10.19
CA VAL A 320 -7.63 3.92 -9.66
C VAL A 320 -6.83 2.90 -8.82
N GLY A 321 -5.71 3.32 -8.22
CA GLY A 321 -4.77 2.45 -7.50
C GLY A 321 -3.64 1.94 -8.39
N LEU A 322 -2.95 2.83 -9.11
CA LEU A 322 -1.86 2.47 -10.02
C LEU A 322 -0.52 3.01 -9.47
N SER A 323 0.47 2.14 -9.39
CA SER A 323 1.83 2.50 -8.97
C SER A 323 2.88 1.93 -9.92
N ALA A 324 3.99 2.65 -10.09
CA ALA A 324 5.13 2.21 -10.88
C ALA A 324 6.44 2.46 -10.15
N VAL A 325 7.44 1.62 -10.44
CA VAL A 325 8.82 1.79 -9.97
C VAL A 325 9.71 1.96 -11.19
N CYS A 326 10.48 3.04 -11.23
CA CYS A 326 11.51 3.29 -12.24
C CYS A 326 12.89 3.35 -11.59
N ALA A 327 13.93 2.90 -12.30
CA ALA A 327 15.31 2.95 -11.85
C ALA A 327 16.15 3.79 -12.82
N TYR A 328 17.02 4.66 -12.32
CA TYR A 328 17.81 5.62 -13.12
C TYR A 328 19.28 5.54 -12.71
N THR A 329 20.19 5.52 -13.67
CA THR A 329 21.64 5.57 -13.37
C THR A 329 22.07 7.02 -13.14
N LEU A 330 23.06 7.20 -12.26
CA LEU A 330 23.70 8.50 -12.05
C LEU A 330 24.25 9.08 -13.35
N SER A 331 24.89 8.26 -14.19
CA SER A 331 25.41 8.64 -15.50
C SER A 331 24.36 9.24 -16.43
N THR A 332 23.14 8.71 -16.46
CA THR A 332 22.04 9.25 -17.27
C THR A 332 21.61 10.62 -16.76
N VAL A 333 21.52 10.77 -15.44
CA VAL A 333 21.20 12.05 -14.78
C VAL A 333 22.28 13.10 -15.06
N GLU A 334 23.55 12.76 -14.84
CA GLU A 334 24.69 13.65 -15.09
C GLU A 334 24.84 14.01 -16.56
N ALA A 335 24.54 13.11 -17.51
CA ALA A 335 24.59 13.42 -18.93
C ALA A 335 23.61 14.55 -19.32
N VAL A 336 22.41 14.54 -18.75
CA VAL A 336 21.43 15.63 -18.95
C VAL A 336 21.97 16.95 -18.41
N PHE A 337 22.50 16.99 -17.20
CA PHE A 337 23.00 18.24 -16.62
C PHE A 337 24.30 18.75 -17.25
N SER A 338 25.23 17.87 -17.60
CA SER A 338 26.57 18.23 -18.12
C SER A 338 26.57 18.51 -19.62
N ARG A 339 25.68 17.88 -20.40
CA ARG A 339 25.70 17.97 -21.87
C ARG A 339 24.36 18.38 -22.47
N GLY A 340 23.26 18.20 -21.75
CA GLY A 340 21.92 18.49 -22.25
C GLY A 340 21.70 19.96 -22.59
N LYS A 341 20.67 20.22 -23.41
CA LYS A 341 20.25 21.58 -23.74
C LYS A 341 19.37 22.15 -22.63
N TYR A 342 19.35 23.47 -22.51
CA TYR A 342 18.50 24.19 -21.57
C TYR A 342 17.14 24.50 -22.21
N MET A 343 16.12 24.72 -21.40
CA MET A 343 14.88 25.36 -21.84
C MET A 343 14.94 26.86 -21.62
N GLN A 344 14.23 27.62 -22.46
CA GLN A 344 14.07 29.06 -22.37
C GLN A 344 12.58 29.41 -22.36
N SER A 345 12.20 30.37 -21.52
CA SER A 345 10.91 31.03 -21.59
C SER A 345 10.89 32.03 -22.76
N ALA A 346 9.99 31.82 -23.71
CA ALA A 346 9.70 32.72 -24.81
C ALA A 346 8.32 33.35 -24.61
N THR A 347 8.23 34.67 -24.70
CA THR A 347 6.95 35.38 -24.70
C THR A 347 6.30 35.21 -26.07
N VAL A 348 5.12 34.60 -26.11
CA VAL A 348 4.30 34.43 -27.31
C VAL A 348 3.09 35.35 -27.20
N GLU A 349 2.92 36.22 -28.19
CA GLU A 349 1.79 37.16 -28.35
C GLU A 349 1.31 37.83 -27.04
N GLN A 350 1.93 38.96 -26.68
CA GLN A 350 1.54 39.94 -25.64
C GLN A 350 1.18 39.44 -24.22
N SER A 351 1.11 38.14 -23.89
CA SER A 351 0.73 37.69 -22.54
C SER A 351 1.03 36.23 -22.13
N HIS A 352 1.35 35.31 -23.04
CA HIS A 352 1.62 33.90 -22.66
C HIS A 352 3.12 33.55 -22.72
N THR A 353 3.64 32.99 -21.62
CA THR A 353 5.01 32.46 -21.57
C THR A 353 5.02 31.00 -21.99
N LYS A 354 5.72 30.66 -23.08
CA LYS A 354 5.95 29.28 -23.51
C LYS A 354 7.38 28.87 -23.25
N TRP A 355 7.59 27.61 -22.87
CA TRP A 355 8.93 27.06 -22.65
C TRP A 355 9.36 26.22 -23.85
N VAL A 356 10.51 26.57 -24.43
CA VAL A 356 11.05 25.92 -25.63
C VAL A 356 12.53 25.60 -25.45
N ARG A 357 13.05 24.69 -26.28
CA ARG A 357 14.47 24.35 -26.30
C ARG A 357 15.33 25.57 -26.67
N TYR A 358 16.32 25.88 -25.85
CA TYR A 358 17.32 26.90 -26.15
C TYR A 358 18.37 26.34 -27.12
N ASN A 359 18.43 26.92 -28.31
CA ASN A 359 19.40 26.54 -29.35
C ASN A 359 20.52 27.59 -29.56
N GLY A 360 20.51 28.68 -28.78
CA GLY A 360 21.55 29.70 -28.84
C GLY A 360 22.89 29.25 -28.23
N PRO A 361 23.92 30.12 -28.26
CA PRO A 361 25.21 29.83 -27.65
C PRO A 361 25.09 29.75 -26.12
N VAL A 362 25.71 28.72 -25.53
CA VAL A 362 25.80 28.54 -24.08
C VAL A 362 27.09 29.21 -23.58
N PRO A 363 27.07 30.02 -22.51
CA PRO A 363 28.28 30.62 -21.94
C PRO A 363 29.32 29.60 -21.47
N THR A 364 30.58 30.03 -21.38
CA THR A 364 31.70 29.28 -20.80
C THR A 364 32.26 30.07 -19.61
N PRO A 365 32.49 29.43 -18.43
CA PRO A 365 32.24 28.02 -18.10
C PRO A 365 30.74 27.68 -18.12
N ARG A 366 30.41 26.39 -18.26
CA ARG A 366 29.03 25.92 -18.45
C ARG A 366 28.13 26.34 -17.28
N PRO A 367 26.98 27.01 -17.52
CA PRO A 367 26.05 27.41 -16.47
C PRO A 367 25.53 26.21 -15.67
N GLY A 368 25.61 26.29 -14.34
CA GLY A 368 25.18 25.22 -13.43
C GLY A 368 26.23 24.10 -13.20
N ALA A 369 27.41 24.17 -13.83
CA ALA A 369 28.50 23.24 -13.55
C ALA A 369 29.17 23.53 -12.19
N CYS A 370 29.79 22.50 -11.60
CA CYS A 370 30.64 22.70 -10.43
C CYS A 370 31.99 23.27 -10.85
N ILE A 371 32.77 23.77 -9.89
CA ILE A 371 34.14 24.25 -10.15
C ILE A 371 35.08 23.06 -10.28
N ASP A 372 35.19 22.55 -11.50
CA ASP A 372 36.00 21.41 -11.91
C ASP A 372 37.44 21.82 -12.33
N SER A 373 38.19 20.85 -12.87
CA SER A 373 39.57 21.07 -13.33
C SER A 373 39.65 22.05 -14.50
N GLU A 374 38.69 22.03 -15.43
CA GLU A 374 38.63 22.94 -16.57
C GLU A 374 38.38 24.39 -16.11
N ALA A 375 37.44 24.58 -15.19
CA ALA A 375 37.15 25.88 -14.60
C ALA A 375 38.38 26.44 -13.84
N ARG A 376 39.07 25.59 -13.07
CA ARG A 376 40.29 26.00 -12.34
C ARG A 376 41.45 26.34 -13.29
N ALA A 377 41.62 25.60 -14.38
CA ALA A 377 42.61 25.90 -15.41
C ALA A 377 42.34 27.26 -16.10
N ALA A 378 41.07 27.67 -16.16
CA ALA A 378 40.65 28.98 -16.63
C ALA A 378 40.64 30.08 -15.53
N ASN A 379 41.30 29.85 -14.39
CA ASN A 379 41.38 30.75 -13.23
C ASN A 379 40.06 31.00 -12.48
N TYR A 380 39.06 30.13 -12.63
CA TYR A 380 37.86 30.14 -11.80
C TYR A 380 38.05 29.23 -10.59
N THR A 381 38.31 29.82 -9.43
CA THR A 381 38.57 29.07 -8.18
C THR A 381 37.32 28.84 -7.32
N SER A 382 36.25 29.61 -7.51
CA SER A 382 34.98 29.45 -6.78
C SER A 382 33.80 30.02 -7.57
N SER A 383 32.55 29.78 -7.16
CA SER A 383 31.40 30.36 -7.84
C SER A 383 31.38 31.90 -7.82
N LEU A 384 32.07 32.53 -6.86
CA LEU A 384 32.13 33.98 -6.71
C LEU A 384 32.87 34.68 -7.87
N ASN A 385 33.81 33.99 -8.53
CA ASN A 385 34.58 34.54 -9.64
C ASN A 385 34.08 34.08 -11.02
N LEU A 386 32.92 33.43 -11.08
CA LEU A 386 32.28 33.10 -12.35
C LEU A 386 31.83 34.38 -13.10
N PRO A 387 31.88 34.38 -14.44
CA PRO A 387 31.42 35.53 -15.24
C PRO A 387 29.93 35.80 -15.03
N ASP A 388 29.55 37.08 -14.93
CA ASP A 388 28.14 37.49 -14.79
C ASP A 388 27.26 36.95 -15.94
N LYS A 389 27.82 36.75 -17.14
CA LYS A 389 27.13 36.11 -18.28
C LYS A 389 26.72 34.67 -17.97
N THR A 390 27.59 33.88 -17.33
CA THR A 390 27.29 32.50 -16.92
C THR A 390 26.25 32.48 -15.79
N LEU A 391 26.40 33.38 -14.82
CA LEU A 391 25.49 33.50 -13.67
C LEU A 391 24.08 33.96 -14.08
N GLN A 392 23.97 34.94 -14.97
CA GLN A 392 22.69 35.39 -15.49
C GLN A 392 22.02 34.28 -16.32
N PHE A 393 22.80 33.53 -17.10
CA PHE A 393 22.26 32.42 -17.88
C PHE A 393 21.63 31.34 -17.00
N VAL A 394 22.33 30.84 -15.96
CA VAL A 394 21.75 29.81 -15.07
C VAL A 394 20.55 30.35 -14.28
N LYS A 395 20.54 31.65 -13.94
CA LYS A 395 19.40 32.29 -13.29
C LYS A 395 18.13 32.21 -14.13
N ASP A 396 18.26 32.41 -15.44
CA ASP A 396 17.13 32.46 -16.37
C ASP A 396 16.79 31.08 -16.98
N HIS A 397 17.75 30.14 -16.97
CA HIS A 397 17.63 28.81 -17.58
C HIS A 397 17.91 27.66 -16.59
N PRO A 398 17.19 27.56 -15.46
CA PRO A 398 17.40 26.48 -14.49
C PRO A 398 16.87 25.12 -14.95
N LEU A 399 16.01 25.07 -15.97
CA LEU A 399 15.35 23.86 -16.46
C LEU A 399 16.06 23.28 -17.70
N MET A 400 16.37 21.98 -17.67
CA MET A 400 16.90 21.25 -18.82
C MET A 400 15.80 20.83 -19.80
N ASP A 401 16.09 20.89 -21.10
CA ASP A 401 15.21 20.42 -22.17
C ASP A 401 15.20 18.88 -22.22
N ASP A 402 16.35 18.24 -22.11
CA ASP A 402 16.42 16.78 -22.15
C ASP A 402 15.83 16.19 -20.85
N SER A 403 15.14 15.05 -20.97
CA SER A 403 14.54 14.35 -19.84
C SER A 403 15.43 13.21 -19.34
N VAL A 404 15.43 12.96 -18.03
CA VAL A 404 16.05 11.78 -17.44
C VAL A 404 15.11 10.59 -17.62
N THR A 405 15.55 9.59 -18.38
CA THR A 405 14.79 8.37 -18.67
C THR A 405 15.30 7.18 -17.85
N PRO A 406 14.43 6.21 -17.53
CA PRO A 406 14.80 5.08 -16.70
C PRO A 406 15.64 4.06 -17.47
N ILE A 407 16.34 3.20 -16.75
CA ILE A 407 17.06 2.05 -17.30
C ILE A 407 16.08 1.23 -18.17
N ASP A 408 16.51 0.92 -19.39
CA ASP A 408 15.72 0.25 -20.42
C ASP A 408 14.51 1.05 -20.97
N ASN A 409 14.43 2.36 -20.69
CA ASN A 409 13.34 3.27 -21.10
C ASN A 409 11.94 2.77 -20.73
N ARG A 410 11.81 2.02 -19.63
CA ARG A 410 10.52 1.54 -19.09
C ARG A 410 10.56 1.38 -17.57
N PRO A 411 9.41 1.33 -16.90
CA PRO A 411 9.36 1.01 -15.48
C PRO A 411 9.83 -0.42 -15.21
N LYS A 412 10.50 -0.61 -14.07
CA LYS A 412 10.91 -1.90 -13.54
C LYS A 412 9.71 -2.70 -13.03
N LEU A 413 8.70 -2.02 -12.49
CA LEU A 413 7.47 -2.60 -11.99
C LEU A 413 6.30 -1.67 -12.27
N ILE A 414 5.15 -2.22 -12.66
CA ILE A 414 3.86 -1.50 -12.71
C ILE A 414 2.81 -2.39 -12.06
N LYS A 415 2.15 -1.91 -11.01
CA LYS A 415 1.14 -2.66 -10.26
C LYS A 415 -0.16 -1.86 -10.21
N LYS A 416 -1.26 -2.58 -10.42
CA LYS A 416 -2.63 -2.08 -10.26
C LYS A 416 -3.20 -2.48 -8.90
N ASP A 417 -4.27 -1.83 -8.51
CA ASP A 417 -4.99 -2.04 -7.26
C ASP A 417 -4.10 -1.85 -6.01
N VAL A 418 -3.11 -0.94 -6.08
CA VAL A 418 -2.22 -0.57 -4.96
C VAL A 418 -1.64 0.83 -5.12
N ASN A 419 -1.56 1.58 -4.01
CA ASN A 419 -0.79 2.81 -3.93
C ASN A 419 0.48 2.56 -3.10
N TYR A 420 1.64 2.57 -3.75
CA TYR A 420 2.91 2.48 -3.05
C TYR A 420 3.31 3.85 -2.49
N THR A 421 3.82 3.86 -1.25
CA THR A 421 4.18 5.08 -0.52
C THR A 421 5.68 5.26 -0.38
N GLN A 422 6.44 4.20 -0.09
CA GLN A 422 7.89 4.24 0.13
C GLN A 422 8.57 3.02 -0.50
N ILE A 423 9.87 3.13 -0.76
CA ILE A 423 10.71 2.06 -1.29
C ILE A 423 12.07 2.00 -0.58
N VAL A 424 12.52 0.78 -0.30
CA VAL A 424 13.94 0.50 -0.04
C VAL A 424 14.38 -0.68 -0.90
N VAL A 425 15.65 -0.70 -1.31
CA VAL A 425 16.19 -1.74 -2.18
C VAL A 425 17.44 -2.35 -1.57
N ASP A 426 17.46 -3.67 -1.41
CA ASP A 426 18.64 -4.41 -0.97
C ASP A 426 19.19 -5.22 -2.14
N ARG A 427 20.50 -5.09 -2.39
CA ARG A 427 21.21 -5.93 -3.36
C ARG A 427 21.76 -7.15 -2.64
N THR A 428 21.24 -8.31 -2.97
CA THR A 428 21.61 -9.58 -2.35
C THR A 428 22.14 -10.59 -3.37
N GLN A 429 22.98 -11.51 -2.92
CA GLN A 429 23.52 -12.58 -3.74
C GLN A 429 22.76 -13.88 -3.46
N ALA A 430 22.20 -14.50 -4.50
CA ALA A 430 21.59 -15.83 -4.42
C ALA A 430 22.66 -16.92 -4.31
N LEU A 431 22.23 -18.17 -4.06
CA LEU A 431 23.10 -19.33 -3.86
C LEU A 431 23.97 -19.65 -5.10
N ASP A 432 23.46 -19.35 -6.30
CA ASP A 432 24.16 -19.52 -7.59
C ASP A 432 25.20 -18.41 -7.85
N GLY A 433 25.32 -17.44 -6.95
CA GLY A 433 26.21 -16.29 -7.07
C GLY A 433 25.61 -15.09 -7.84
N THR A 434 24.39 -15.23 -8.38
CA THR A 434 23.70 -14.15 -9.10
C THR A 434 23.22 -13.06 -8.14
N PHE A 435 23.43 -11.79 -8.50
CA PHE A 435 22.93 -10.66 -7.72
C PHE A 435 21.52 -10.26 -8.13
N TYR A 436 20.67 -10.01 -7.14
CA TYR A 436 19.31 -9.50 -7.31
C TYR A 436 19.13 -8.22 -6.50
N ASP A 437 18.53 -7.21 -7.14
CA ASP A 437 18.06 -6.01 -6.46
C ASP A 437 16.61 -6.27 -6.00
N VAL A 438 16.42 -6.50 -4.70
CA VAL A 438 15.12 -6.81 -4.09
C VAL A 438 14.45 -5.53 -3.62
N MET A 439 13.28 -5.24 -4.16
CA MET A 439 12.48 -4.06 -3.85
C MET A 439 11.51 -4.36 -2.71
N PHE A 440 11.58 -3.57 -1.64
CA PHE A 440 10.61 -3.56 -0.55
C PHE A 440 9.74 -2.31 -0.70
N LEU A 441 8.47 -2.50 -1.00
CA LEU A 441 7.51 -1.45 -1.38
C LEU A 441 6.38 -1.40 -0.37
N SER A 442 6.26 -0.30 0.38
CA SER A 442 5.19 -0.13 1.35
C SER A 442 3.93 0.47 0.73
N THR A 443 2.77 0.23 1.34
CA THR A 443 1.47 0.70 0.85
C THR A 443 0.82 1.73 1.76
N ASP A 444 -0.18 2.43 1.22
CA ASP A 444 -1.10 3.30 1.96
C ASP A 444 -2.09 2.54 2.86
N ARG A 445 -1.95 1.21 2.96
CA ARG A 445 -2.77 0.32 3.80
C ARG A 445 -1.91 -0.47 4.80
N GLY A 446 -0.70 0.00 5.08
CA GLY A 446 0.15 -0.58 6.12
C GLY A 446 0.75 -1.94 5.77
N ALA A 447 0.84 -2.28 4.48
CA ALA A 447 1.44 -3.52 3.99
C ALA A 447 2.81 -3.28 3.35
N LEU A 448 3.62 -4.35 3.25
CA LEU A 448 4.92 -4.35 2.60
C LEU A 448 4.98 -5.46 1.54
N HIS A 449 5.23 -5.08 0.30
CA HIS A 449 5.47 -6.02 -0.80
C HIS A 449 6.98 -6.23 -0.96
N LYS A 450 7.38 -7.49 -1.17
CA LYS A 450 8.74 -7.84 -1.58
C LYS A 450 8.73 -8.31 -3.03
N ALA A 451 9.48 -7.63 -3.89
CA ALA A 451 9.49 -7.91 -5.32
C ALA A 451 10.90 -7.99 -5.89
N VAL A 452 11.09 -8.86 -6.88
CA VAL A 452 12.34 -9.06 -7.60
C VAL A 452 12.05 -9.22 -9.09
N ILE A 453 13.00 -8.83 -9.94
CA ILE A 453 12.89 -9.00 -11.38
C ILE A 453 13.60 -10.31 -11.77
N LEU A 454 12.84 -11.28 -12.26
CA LEU A 454 13.33 -12.58 -12.70
C LEU A 454 13.15 -12.70 -14.21
N ALA A 455 14.24 -12.90 -14.96
CA ALA A 455 14.20 -13.06 -16.42
C ALA A 455 13.39 -11.95 -17.15
N LYS A 456 13.51 -10.69 -16.70
CA LYS A 456 12.76 -9.50 -17.18
C LYS A 456 11.28 -9.43 -16.81
N GLU A 457 10.77 -10.36 -16.01
CA GLU A 457 9.42 -10.32 -15.45
C GLU A 457 9.45 -9.97 -13.96
N VAL A 458 8.39 -9.31 -13.47
CA VAL A 458 8.25 -9.00 -12.06
C VAL A 458 7.70 -10.21 -11.32
N HIS A 459 8.40 -10.63 -10.27
CA HIS A 459 7.93 -11.61 -9.30
C HIS A 459 7.71 -10.91 -7.96
N VAL A 460 6.46 -10.86 -7.49
CA VAL A 460 6.13 -10.36 -6.16
C VAL A 460 6.13 -11.55 -5.20
N VAL A 461 7.22 -11.71 -4.47
CA VAL A 461 7.51 -12.86 -3.60
C VAL A 461 6.44 -12.98 -2.52
N GLU A 462 6.15 -11.90 -1.82
CA GLU A 462 5.21 -11.88 -0.71
C GLU A 462 4.71 -10.47 -0.41
N GLU A 463 3.60 -10.41 0.33
CA GLU A 463 3.04 -9.23 0.99
C GLU A 463 2.92 -9.52 2.48
N THR A 464 3.23 -8.55 3.32
CA THR A 464 3.11 -8.68 4.79
C THR A 464 2.35 -7.50 5.36
N GLN A 465 1.32 -7.77 6.15
CA GLN A 465 0.57 -6.73 6.86
C GLN A 465 1.37 -6.24 8.07
N LEU A 466 2.04 -5.09 7.94
CA LEU A 466 2.88 -4.52 9.00
C LEU A 466 2.01 -3.91 10.12
N PHE A 467 0.99 -3.14 9.74
CA PHE A 467 0.13 -2.38 10.64
C PHE A 467 -1.30 -2.96 10.64
N GLN A 468 -1.78 -3.43 11.80
CA GLN A 468 -3.09 -4.10 11.92
C GLN A 468 -4.28 -3.15 11.76
N ASP A 469 -4.06 -1.87 12.02
CA ASP A 469 -4.99 -0.75 11.83
C ASP A 469 -4.99 -0.22 10.39
N PHE A 470 -4.20 -0.82 9.49
CA PHE A 470 -4.07 -0.42 8.08
C PHE A 470 -3.58 1.04 7.89
N GLU A 471 -2.86 1.57 8.87
CA GLU A 471 -2.25 2.89 8.77
C GLU A 471 -1.24 2.96 7.60
N PRO A 472 -1.23 4.04 6.80
CA PRO A 472 -0.26 4.23 5.74
C PRO A 472 1.18 4.20 6.28
N VAL A 473 2.08 3.56 5.54
CA VAL A 473 3.51 3.63 5.86
C VAL A 473 4.06 4.97 5.35
N LEU A 474 4.55 5.79 6.27
CA LEU A 474 5.03 7.15 6.03
C LEU A 474 6.53 7.23 5.78
N SER A 475 7.30 6.31 6.36
CA SER A 475 8.76 6.26 6.22
C SER A 475 9.25 4.82 6.23
N LEU A 476 10.21 4.49 5.37
CA LEU A 476 10.79 3.15 5.27
C LEU A 476 12.31 3.22 5.31
N LEU A 477 12.95 2.41 6.16
CA LEU A 477 14.39 2.40 6.35
C LEU A 477 14.93 0.96 6.32
N LEU A 478 15.99 0.73 5.55
CA LEU A 478 16.69 -0.55 5.49
C LEU A 478 17.95 -0.51 6.36
N SER A 479 18.14 -1.51 7.23
CA SER A 479 19.37 -1.65 8.00
C SER A 479 20.56 -1.97 7.10
N SER A 480 21.66 -1.23 7.28
CA SER A 480 22.93 -1.47 6.58
C SER A 480 23.91 -2.32 7.41
N LYS A 481 23.47 -2.95 8.51
CA LYS A 481 24.32 -3.76 9.40
C LYS A 481 24.69 -5.09 8.74
N LYS A 482 25.93 -5.55 8.94
CA LYS A 482 26.34 -6.91 8.54
C LYS A 482 25.72 -7.92 9.52
N GLY A 483 25.12 -9.00 8.99
CA GLY A 483 24.41 -10.01 9.79
C GLY A 483 22.89 -9.92 9.61
N ARG A 484 22.14 -9.90 10.73
CA ARG A 484 20.67 -9.79 10.71
C ARG A 484 20.26 -8.39 10.24
N LYS A 485 19.72 -8.32 9.03
CA LYS A 485 19.16 -7.10 8.42
C LYS A 485 17.64 -7.04 8.62
N PHE A 486 17.14 -5.82 8.77
CA PHE A 486 15.72 -5.53 8.95
C PHE A 486 15.28 -4.35 8.09
N VAL A 487 13.99 -4.29 7.82
CA VAL A 487 13.27 -3.10 7.34
C VAL A 487 12.48 -2.53 8.51
N TYR A 488 12.59 -1.22 8.71
CA TYR A 488 11.82 -0.47 9.69
C TYR A 488 10.82 0.42 8.97
N ALA A 489 9.55 0.32 9.33
CA ALA A 489 8.45 1.08 8.75
C ALA A 489 7.80 1.94 9.83
N GLY A 490 7.69 3.24 9.59
CA GLY A 490 7.01 4.19 10.47
C GLY A 490 5.63 4.58 9.94
N SER A 491 4.64 4.70 10.82
CA SER A 491 3.27 5.15 10.50
C SER A 491 2.78 6.17 11.53
N ASN A 492 1.50 6.56 11.46
CA ASN A 492 0.92 7.38 12.51
C ASN A 492 0.81 6.66 13.87
N SER A 493 0.67 5.33 13.87
CA SER A 493 0.41 4.54 15.07
C SER A 493 1.66 3.94 15.72
N GLY A 494 2.76 3.80 14.99
CA GLY A 494 3.99 3.24 15.55
C GLY A 494 5.08 2.98 14.52
N VAL A 495 6.09 2.22 14.95
CA VAL A 495 7.15 1.68 14.10
C VAL A 495 7.08 0.15 14.12
N VAL A 496 7.24 -0.48 12.96
CA VAL A 496 7.32 -1.95 12.80
C VAL A 496 8.69 -2.32 12.26
N GLN A 497 9.30 -3.33 12.85
CA GLN A 497 10.53 -3.97 12.38
C GLN A 497 10.20 -5.33 11.77
N ALA A 498 10.62 -5.55 10.52
CA ALA A 498 10.44 -6.80 9.80
C ALA A 498 11.80 -7.34 9.30
N PRO A 499 12.04 -8.67 9.37
CA PRO A 499 13.18 -9.27 8.69
C PRO A 499 13.01 -9.19 7.16
N LEU A 500 14.11 -9.36 6.41
CA LEU A 500 14.06 -9.30 4.94
C LEU A 500 13.34 -10.51 4.30
N ALA A 501 13.23 -11.62 5.02
CA ALA A 501 12.55 -12.83 4.58
C ALA A 501 12.08 -13.70 5.74
N PHE A 502 11.01 -14.46 5.49
CA PHE A 502 10.42 -15.41 6.44
C PHE A 502 10.72 -16.87 6.03
N CYS A 503 11.97 -17.18 5.66
CA CYS A 503 12.34 -18.48 5.08
C CYS A 503 11.86 -19.68 5.91
N GLY A 504 11.95 -19.60 7.24
CA GLY A 504 11.49 -20.66 8.14
C GLY A 504 9.97 -20.95 8.10
N LYS A 505 9.17 -20.14 7.40
CA LYS A 505 7.74 -20.41 7.15
C LYS A 505 7.50 -21.38 6.00
N HIS A 506 8.51 -21.66 5.17
CA HIS A 506 8.43 -22.68 4.13
C HIS A 506 8.78 -24.05 4.74
N SER A 507 7.79 -24.94 4.80
CA SER A 507 7.86 -26.22 5.51
C SER A 507 8.46 -27.37 4.70
N SER A 508 8.57 -27.21 3.38
CA SER A 508 9.10 -28.22 2.46
C SER A 508 10.16 -27.64 1.52
N CYS A 509 10.95 -28.51 0.88
CA CYS A 509 11.92 -28.12 -0.13
C CYS A 509 11.23 -27.42 -1.31
N GLU A 510 10.12 -27.99 -1.76
CA GLU A 510 9.32 -27.48 -2.86
C GLU A 510 8.77 -26.08 -2.54
N ASP A 511 8.22 -25.86 -1.33
CA ASP A 511 7.73 -24.54 -0.93
C ASP A 511 8.84 -23.49 -0.87
N CYS A 512 10.02 -23.89 -0.36
CA CYS A 512 11.19 -23.02 -0.25
C CYS A 512 11.71 -22.59 -1.63
N VAL A 513 11.80 -23.54 -2.57
CA VAL A 513 12.24 -23.26 -3.95
C VAL A 513 11.19 -22.48 -4.73
N LEU A 514 9.90 -22.83 -4.61
CA LEU A 514 8.80 -22.14 -5.31
C LEU A 514 8.58 -20.70 -4.83
N ALA A 515 9.01 -20.36 -3.60
CA ALA A 515 9.04 -18.98 -3.13
C ALA A 515 9.85 -18.08 -4.07
N ARG A 516 10.91 -18.62 -4.70
CA ARG A 516 11.83 -17.88 -5.57
C ARG A 516 12.34 -16.61 -4.89
N ASP A 517 12.66 -16.76 -3.62
CA ASP A 517 13.19 -15.71 -2.76
C ASP A 517 14.71 -15.83 -2.72
N PRO A 518 15.47 -14.81 -3.18
CA PRO A 518 16.92 -14.88 -3.20
C PRO A 518 17.54 -14.92 -1.79
N TYR A 519 16.77 -14.69 -0.72
CA TYR A 519 17.22 -14.86 0.66
C TYR A 519 17.05 -16.28 1.21
N CYS A 520 16.26 -17.14 0.56
CA CYS A 520 15.87 -18.44 1.13
C CYS A 520 16.47 -19.62 0.37
N ALA A 521 17.03 -20.58 1.09
CA ALA A 521 17.50 -21.85 0.54
C ALA A 521 17.09 -23.03 1.43
N TRP A 522 16.83 -24.18 0.84
CA TRP A 522 16.52 -25.39 1.58
C TRP A 522 17.81 -26.08 2.02
N SER A 523 17.89 -26.45 3.30
CA SER A 523 18.98 -27.26 3.84
C SER A 523 18.51 -28.70 4.06
N PRO A 524 18.95 -29.67 3.23
CA PRO A 524 18.59 -31.07 3.41
C PRO A 524 19.06 -31.65 4.75
N ALA A 525 20.18 -31.16 5.28
CA ALA A 525 20.79 -31.66 6.52
C ALA A 525 19.89 -31.47 7.75
N ILE A 526 19.23 -30.31 7.85
CA ILE A 526 18.31 -30.00 8.96
C ILE A 526 16.83 -30.04 8.56
N LYS A 527 16.55 -30.36 7.29
CA LYS A 527 15.20 -30.44 6.69
C LYS A 527 14.37 -29.16 6.94
N ALA A 528 14.98 -28.01 6.69
CA ALA A 528 14.34 -26.71 6.88
C ALA A 528 14.78 -25.71 5.81
N CYS A 529 13.90 -24.74 5.51
CA CYS A 529 14.23 -23.59 4.69
C CYS A 529 14.91 -22.53 5.55
N VAL A 530 16.13 -22.14 5.17
CA VAL A 530 17.02 -21.27 5.94
C VAL A 530 17.30 -19.96 5.22
N THR A 531 17.62 -18.93 5.99
CA THR A 531 18.03 -17.62 5.45
C THR A 531 19.50 -17.65 5.06
N LEU A 532 19.78 -17.41 3.78
CA LEU A 532 21.12 -17.26 3.23
C LEU A 532 21.89 -16.15 3.95
N HIS A 533 23.21 -16.31 4.07
CA HIS A 533 24.14 -15.36 4.72
C HIS A 533 23.92 -15.14 6.24
N GLN A 534 22.92 -15.77 6.85
CA GLN A 534 22.68 -15.74 8.31
C GLN A 534 22.75 -17.12 8.96
N ALA A 535 22.50 -18.19 8.21
CA ALA A 535 22.55 -19.55 8.74
C ALA A 535 23.99 -20.02 8.99
N GLU A 536 24.20 -20.68 10.13
CA GLU A 536 25.47 -21.33 10.49
C GLU A 536 25.61 -22.68 9.77
N GLY A 537 26.78 -22.94 9.18
CA GLY A 537 27.09 -24.19 8.49
C GLY A 537 27.60 -24.02 7.06
N SER A 538 28.06 -25.11 6.46
CA SER A 538 28.48 -25.09 5.06
C SER A 538 27.26 -25.01 4.14
N SER A 539 27.24 -24.03 3.24
CA SER A 539 26.21 -23.90 2.20
C SER A 539 26.29 -24.99 1.12
N ARG A 540 27.31 -25.87 1.18
CA ARG A 540 27.47 -27.00 0.27
C ARG A 540 26.27 -27.95 0.39
N GLY A 541 25.55 -28.12 -0.72
CA GLY A 541 24.39 -29.00 -0.81
C GLY A 541 23.06 -28.37 -0.41
N TRP A 542 23.02 -27.05 -0.13
CA TRP A 542 21.76 -26.33 -0.05
C TRP A 542 21.10 -26.22 -1.43
N ILE A 543 19.78 -26.11 -1.44
CA ILE A 543 18.97 -26.12 -2.66
C ILE A 543 18.23 -24.78 -2.76
N GLN A 544 18.52 -24.03 -3.81
CA GLN A 544 17.79 -22.84 -4.21
C GLN A 544 17.76 -22.80 -5.74
N ASP A 545 16.59 -22.54 -6.32
CA ASP A 545 16.46 -22.34 -7.76
C ASP A 545 15.51 -21.16 -8.04
N MET A 546 16.08 -20.06 -8.53
CA MET A 546 15.33 -18.84 -8.85
C MET A 546 14.42 -19.00 -10.08
N SER A 547 14.56 -20.09 -10.85
CA SER A 547 13.60 -20.49 -11.87
C SER A 547 12.34 -21.14 -11.29
N GLY A 548 12.41 -21.64 -10.05
CA GLY A 548 11.35 -22.37 -9.36
C GLY A 548 11.23 -23.83 -9.76
N ASP A 549 12.28 -24.44 -10.35
CA ASP A 549 12.31 -25.86 -10.65
C ASP A 549 12.55 -26.69 -9.37
N THR A 550 11.57 -27.49 -8.98
CA THR A 550 11.62 -28.31 -7.76
C THR A 550 12.27 -29.68 -8.01
N SER A 551 12.83 -29.95 -9.19
CA SER A 551 13.42 -31.26 -9.53
C SER A 551 14.55 -31.70 -8.60
N SER A 552 15.26 -30.74 -7.99
CA SER A 552 16.35 -31.03 -7.06
C SER A 552 15.87 -31.42 -5.65
N CYS A 553 14.57 -31.30 -5.36
CA CYS A 553 13.98 -31.76 -4.11
C CYS A 553 13.78 -33.29 -4.16
N LEU A 554 14.65 -34.02 -3.44
CA LEU A 554 14.68 -35.49 -3.44
C LEU A 554 13.59 -36.13 -2.55
N ASP A 555 13.16 -35.41 -1.51
CA ASP A 555 12.12 -35.85 -0.58
C ASP A 555 10.75 -35.37 -1.09
N LYS A 556 9.88 -36.28 -1.55
CA LYS A 556 8.45 -35.96 -1.70
C LYS A 556 7.91 -35.63 -0.31
N SER A 557 7.44 -34.39 -0.14
CA SER A 557 6.86 -33.85 1.10
C SER A 557 6.19 -34.90 1.99
N LYS A 558 6.52 -34.93 3.29
CA LYS A 558 5.88 -35.79 4.30
C LYS A 558 4.36 -35.82 4.08
N GLU A 559 3.85 -36.97 3.65
CA GLU A 559 2.43 -37.13 3.37
C GLU A 559 1.66 -36.94 4.70
N SER A 560 0.94 -35.83 4.82
CA SER A 560 0.04 -35.58 5.95
C SER A 560 -1.21 -36.44 5.75
N PHE A 561 -1.34 -37.49 6.55
CA PHE A 561 -2.52 -38.34 6.57
C PHE A 561 -3.47 -37.88 7.67
N HIS A 562 -4.70 -37.56 7.27
CA HIS A 562 -5.78 -37.24 8.20
C HIS A 562 -6.87 -38.30 8.05
N GLN A 563 -7.09 -39.10 9.09
CA GLN A 563 -8.18 -40.07 9.13
C GLN A 563 -9.45 -39.41 9.69
N HIS A 564 -10.58 -39.67 9.05
CA HIS A 564 -11.87 -39.11 9.42
C HIS A 564 -12.94 -40.20 9.45
N PHE A 565 -13.76 -40.20 10.49
CA PHE A 565 -14.89 -41.11 10.64
C PHE A 565 -16.19 -40.31 10.68
N PHE A 566 -17.06 -40.54 9.71
CA PHE A 566 -18.35 -39.86 9.62
C PHE A 566 -19.51 -40.85 9.61
N LYS A 567 -20.70 -40.36 9.97
CA LYS A 567 -21.94 -41.14 9.93
C LYS A 567 -22.54 -41.11 8.53
N HIS A 568 -23.15 -42.21 8.13
CA HIS A 568 -23.97 -42.27 6.91
C HIS A 568 -25.06 -41.17 6.93
N GLY A 569 -25.26 -40.50 5.79
CA GLY A 569 -26.15 -39.35 5.61
C GLY A 569 -25.59 -38.01 6.11
N GLY A 570 -24.41 -38.00 6.75
CA GLY A 570 -23.76 -36.79 7.25
C GLY A 570 -23.10 -35.93 6.17
N THR A 571 -22.38 -34.89 6.60
CA THR A 571 -21.53 -34.04 5.75
C THR A 571 -20.11 -34.03 6.28
N ALA A 572 -19.13 -34.17 5.40
CA ALA A 572 -17.71 -34.10 5.74
C ALA A 572 -17.09 -32.80 5.22
N GLU A 573 -16.25 -32.18 6.03
CA GLU A 573 -15.38 -31.07 5.62
C GLU A 573 -13.91 -31.53 5.67
N LEU A 574 -13.27 -31.59 4.50
CA LEU A 574 -11.86 -31.94 4.38
C LEU A 574 -11.05 -30.66 4.16
N LYS A 575 -10.27 -30.28 5.17
CA LYS A 575 -9.47 -29.07 5.16
C LYS A 575 -8.20 -29.24 4.33
N CYS A 576 -7.91 -28.25 3.50
CA CYS A 576 -6.66 -28.16 2.76
C CYS A 576 -6.13 -26.73 2.78
N PHE A 577 -4.85 -26.58 3.07
CA PHE A 577 -4.19 -25.29 3.26
C PHE A 577 -3.17 -25.05 2.17
N GLN A 578 -3.38 -23.99 1.39
CA GLN A 578 -2.44 -23.50 0.38
C GLN A 578 -2.17 -22.01 0.62
N LYS A 579 -0.89 -21.65 0.73
CA LYS A 579 -0.43 -20.28 0.96
C LYS A 579 -0.19 -19.48 -0.33
N SER A 580 0.15 -20.14 -1.44
CA SER A 580 0.33 -19.44 -2.72
C SER A 580 -1.01 -18.95 -3.28
N ASN A 581 -1.13 -17.64 -3.46
CA ASN A 581 -2.23 -16.93 -4.12
C ASN A 581 -2.26 -17.18 -5.64
N LEU A 582 -1.15 -17.68 -6.20
CA LEU A 582 -1.01 -18.00 -7.63
C LEU A 582 -1.31 -19.48 -7.92
N ALA A 583 -1.46 -20.31 -6.89
CA ALA A 583 -1.75 -21.73 -7.03
C ALA A 583 -3.26 -22.02 -7.02
N ARG A 584 -3.67 -22.99 -7.83
CA ARG A 584 -5.01 -23.58 -7.80
C ARG A 584 -5.00 -24.82 -6.92
N VAL A 585 -6.02 -25.00 -6.08
CA VAL A 585 -6.22 -26.24 -5.31
C VAL A 585 -7.06 -27.21 -6.14
N VAL A 586 -6.60 -28.46 -6.22
CA VAL A 586 -7.22 -29.55 -6.98
C VAL A 586 -7.44 -30.73 -6.05
N TRP A 587 -8.66 -31.24 -5.99
CA TRP A 587 -8.99 -32.43 -5.22
C TRP A 587 -9.05 -33.65 -6.13
N LYS A 588 -8.52 -34.78 -5.66
CA LYS A 588 -8.63 -36.09 -6.33
C LYS A 588 -9.25 -37.12 -5.41
N PHE A 589 -10.09 -37.99 -5.97
CA PHE A 589 -10.65 -39.16 -5.32
C PHE A 589 -10.65 -40.31 -6.33
N GLN A 590 -10.27 -41.51 -5.89
CA GLN A 590 -10.14 -42.69 -6.78
C GLN A 590 -9.29 -42.40 -8.04
N ASN A 591 -8.20 -41.64 -7.89
CA ASN A 591 -7.30 -41.19 -8.96
C ASN A 591 -7.91 -40.26 -10.03
N GLY A 592 -9.18 -39.88 -9.90
CA GLY A 592 -9.83 -38.87 -10.74
C GLY A 592 -9.85 -37.48 -10.09
N GLU A 593 -9.79 -36.41 -10.90
CA GLU A 593 -10.03 -35.04 -10.44
C GLU A 593 -11.51 -34.85 -10.08
N LEU A 594 -11.76 -34.40 -8.84
CA LEU A 594 -13.10 -34.11 -8.34
C LEU A 594 -13.56 -32.76 -8.89
N LYS A 595 -14.71 -32.78 -9.58
CA LYS A 595 -15.46 -31.56 -9.88
C LYS A 595 -16.42 -31.30 -8.73
N ALA A 596 -16.15 -30.28 -7.91
CA ALA A 596 -17.01 -29.94 -6.79
C ALA A 596 -18.30 -29.26 -7.27
N VAL A 597 -19.28 -30.06 -7.69
CA VAL A 597 -20.57 -29.61 -8.19
C VAL A 597 -21.67 -30.02 -7.21
N SER A 598 -22.57 -29.07 -6.93
CA SER A 598 -23.78 -29.30 -6.15
C SER A 598 -24.68 -30.35 -6.84
N PRO A 599 -25.36 -31.24 -6.09
CA PRO A 599 -25.56 -31.24 -4.64
C PRO A 599 -24.52 -32.07 -3.87
N LYS A 600 -23.67 -32.86 -4.54
CA LYS A 600 -22.82 -33.85 -3.87
C LYS A 600 -21.57 -33.24 -3.23
N TYR A 601 -20.94 -32.31 -3.92
CA TYR A 601 -19.68 -31.70 -3.50
C TYR A 601 -19.79 -30.18 -3.49
N GLY A 602 -19.07 -29.54 -2.57
CA GLY A 602 -18.97 -28.08 -2.49
C GLY A 602 -17.58 -27.63 -2.04
N PHE A 603 -17.29 -26.34 -2.16
CA PHE A 603 -16.08 -25.74 -1.62
C PHE A 603 -16.39 -24.69 -0.56
N VAL A 604 -15.72 -24.76 0.58
CA VAL A 604 -15.65 -23.66 1.55
C VAL A 604 -14.37 -22.87 1.31
N GLY A 605 -14.50 -21.55 1.17
CA GLY A 605 -13.35 -20.66 0.94
C GLY A 605 -12.51 -20.99 -0.30
N ARG A 606 -13.09 -21.69 -1.29
CA ARG A 606 -12.43 -22.19 -2.53
C ARG A 606 -11.27 -23.18 -2.31
N LYS A 607 -11.06 -23.68 -1.08
CA LYS A 607 -9.92 -24.57 -0.74
C LYS A 607 -10.37 -25.88 -0.10
N HIS A 608 -11.33 -25.83 0.83
CA HIS A 608 -11.76 -26.98 1.60
C HIS A 608 -12.91 -27.70 0.90
N LEU A 609 -12.83 -29.04 0.83
CA LEU A 609 -13.84 -29.87 0.17
C LEU A 609 -14.97 -30.20 1.15
N LEU A 610 -16.20 -29.94 0.74
CA LEU A 610 -17.40 -30.45 1.38
C LEU A 610 -17.96 -31.64 0.61
N ILE A 611 -18.31 -32.69 1.33
CA ILE A 611 -18.98 -33.88 0.79
C ILE A 611 -20.31 -34.00 1.52
N PHE A 612 -21.41 -33.81 0.79
CA PHE A 612 -22.76 -33.88 1.33
C PHE A 612 -23.36 -35.28 1.18
N ASN A 613 -24.30 -35.61 2.06
CA ASN A 613 -25.04 -36.87 2.07
C ASN A 613 -24.12 -38.09 1.93
N LEU A 614 -23.26 -38.29 2.92
CA LEU A 614 -22.23 -39.32 2.92
C LEU A 614 -22.83 -40.72 2.82
N SER A 615 -22.28 -41.53 1.93
CA SER A 615 -22.61 -42.92 1.66
C SER A 615 -21.37 -43.77 1.69
N ASP A 616 -21.52 -45.10 1.71
CA ASP A 616 -20.37 -46.01 1.74
C ASP A 616 -19.42 -45.80 0.55
N GLY A 617 -19.96 -45.44 -0.62
CA GLY A 617 -19.20 -45.14 -1.83
C GLY A 617 -18.34 -43.89 -1.75
N ASP A 618 -18.54 -43.03 -0.76
CA ASP A 618 -17.68 -41.87 -0.50
C ASP A 618 -16.44 -42.23 0.32
N SER A 619 -16.38 -43.43 0.92
CA SER A 619 -15.23 -43.87 1.70
C SER A 619 -14.02 -44.08 0.79
N GLY A 620 -12.84 -43.68 1.28
CA GLY A 620 -11.58 -43.84 0.55
C GLY A 620 -10.63 -42.67 0.74
N VAL A 621 -9.64 -42.58 -0.15
CA VAL A 621 -8.56 -41.60 -0.06
C VAL A 621 -8.84 -40.40 -0.94
N TYR A 622 -8.99 -39.23 -0.30
CA TYR A 622 -9.06 -37.94 -0.95
C TYR A 622 -7.69 -37.26 -0.88
N GLN A 623 -7.24 -36.73 -2.00
CA GLN A 623 -5.96 -36.04 -2.11
C GLN A 623 -6.21 -34.57 -2.43
N CYS A 624 -5.58 -33.68 -1.68
CA CYS A 624 -5.52 -32.26 -2.02
C CYS A 624 -4.17 -31.95 -2.65
N LEU A 625 -4.18 -31.41 -3.87
CA LEU A 625 -3.00 -30.98 -4.60
C LEU A 625 -3.04 -29.47 -4.83
N SER A 626 -1.89 -28.81 -4.84
CA SER A 626 -1.72 -27.50 -5.42
C SER A 626 -1.14 -27.63 -6.83
N GLU A 627 -1.60 -26.78 -7.74
CA GLU A 627 -1.02 -26.60 -9.06
C GLU A 627 -0.65 -25.12 -9.24
N GLU A 628 0.64 -24.83 -9.37
CA GLU A 628 1.15 -23.48 -9.61
C GLU A 628 1.87 -23.43 -10.96
N ARG A 629 1.52 -22.44 -11.78
CA ARG A 629 2.22 -22.22 -13.04
C ARG A 629 3.47 -21.39 -12.79
N VAL A 630 4.63 -21.99 -13.02
CA VAL A 630 5.94 -21.35 -12.90
C VAL A 630 6.56 -21.30 -14.29
N ARG A 631 6.68 -20.09 -14.84
CA ARG A 631 7.06 -19.87 -16.25
C ARG A 631 6.14 -20.67 -17.20
N ASN A 632 6.70 -21.64 -17.90
CA ASN A 632 6.01 -22.50 -18.86
C ASN A 632 5.70 -23.91 -18.33
N LYS A 633 6.01 -24.20 -17.06
CA LYS A 633 5.73 -25.49 -16.42
C LYS A 633 4.64 -25.32 -15.35
N THR A 634 3.80 -26.33 -15.19
CA THR A 634 2.89 -26.43 -14.05
C THR A 634 3.51 -27.37 -13.03
N VAL A 635 3.81 -26.85 -11.85
CA VAL A 635 4.31 -27.66 -10.73
C VAL A 635 3.11 -28.10 -9.91
N SER A 636 2.98 -29.41 -9.68
CA SER A 636 1.92 -29.98 -8.86
C SER A 636 2.52 -30.59 -7.59
N GLN A 637 1.97 -30.20 -6.44
CA GLN A 637 2.44 -30.64 -5.13
C GLN A 637 1.26 -31.23 -4.34
N LEU A 638 1.49 -32.35 -3.67
CA LEU A 638 0.51 -32.95 -2.77
C LEU A 638 0.55 -32.22 -1.43
N LEU A 639 -0.57 -31.62 -1.02
CA LEU A 639 -0.69 -30.86 0.22
C LEU A 639 -1.18 -31.72 1.39
N ALA A 640 -2.16 -32.60 1.13
CA ALA A 640 -2.76 -33.46 2.15
C ALA A 640 -3.41 -34.71 1.56
N LYS A 641 -3.43 -35.79 2.34
CA LYS A 641 -4.23 -37.00 2.10
C LYS A 641 -5.23 -37.18 3.23
N HIS A 642 -6.51 -37.32 2.88
CA HIS A 642 -7.60 -37.57 3.82
C HIS A 642 -8.16 -38.97 3.58
N ILE A 643 -8.18 -39.79 4.61
CA ILE A 643 -8.81 -41.11 4.58
C ILE A 643 -10.19 -40.96 5.22
N LEU A 644 -11.23 -41.15 4.41
CA LEU A 644 -12.62 -41.03 4.83
C LEU A 644 -13.22 -42.41 5.04
N GLU A 645 -13.78 -42.67 6.23
CA GLU A 645 -14.58 -43.86 6.50
C GLU A 645 -15.99 -43.46 6.95
N VAL A 646 -16.99 -43.96 6.21
CA VAL A 646 -18.41 -43.78 6.54
C VAL A 646 -18.90 -45.01 7.32
N LYS A 647 -19.39 -44.81 8.55
CA LYS A 647 -19.93 -45.88 9.39
C LYS A 647 -21.46 -45.92 9.29
N MET A 648 -22.02 -47.08 8.93
CA MET A 648 -23.43 -47.39 9.13
C MET A 648 -23.69 -47.73 10.59
N VAL A 649 -24.71 -47.11 11.19
CA VAL A 649 -25.22 -47.55 12.50
C VAL A 649 -26.06 -48.80 12.24
N ALA A 650 -25.59 -49.96 12.70
CA ALA A 650 -26.35 -51.20 12.66
C ALA A 650 -27.65 -51.05 13.49
N ARG A 651 -28.81 -51.22 12.86
CA ARG A 651 -30.07 -51.45 13.57
C ARG A 651 -30.04 -52.85 14.16
N ILE A 652 -30.12 -52.95 15.49
CA ILE A 652 -30.36 -54.22 16.20
C ILE A 652 -31.78 -54.71 15.81
N PRO A 653 -31.96 -55.95 15.34
CA PRO A 653 -33.29 -56.49 15.05
C PRO A 653 -34.04 -56.86 16.35
N PRO A 654 -35.38 -56.67 16.42
CA PRO A 654 -36.16 -57.04 17.60
C PRO A 654 -36.36 -58.57 17.67
N SER A 655 -36.29 -59.13 18.88
CA SER A 655 -36.59 -60.54 19.19
C SER A 655 -38.11 -60.81 19.19
N PRO A 656 -38.56 -62.04 18.85
CA PRO A 656 -39.98 -62.39 18.76
C PRO A 656 -40.62 -62.66 20.14
N THR A 657 -41.88 -62.23 20.24
CA THR A 657 -42.74 -62.08 21.42
C THR A 657 -43.31 -63.39 21.98
N SER A 658 -43.56 -63.43 23.30
CA SER A 658 -44.61 -64.24 23.92
C SER A 658 -45.57 -63.35 24.73
N GLN A 659 -46.86 -63.58 24.53
CA GLN A 659 -48.00 -62.70 24.80
C GLN A 659 -48.63 -62.86 26.18
N THR A 660 -49.18 -61.76 26.73
CA THR A 660 -50.53 -61.54 27.35
C THR A 660 -50.45 -60.29 28.23
N ALA A 661 -51.40 -59.35 28.32
CA ALA A 661 -52.67 -59.06 27.68
C ALA A 661 -53.00 -57.54 27.90
N GLN A 662 -53.86 -57.01 27.03
CA GLN A 662 -54.57 -55.70 26.93
C GLN A 662 -54.55 -54.75 28.15
N THR A 663 -54.50 -53.41 28.02
CA THR A 663 -55.47 -52.56 27.30
C THR A 663 -54.96 -51.11 27.10
N GLU A 664 -55.24 -50.57 25.91
CA GLU A 664 -55.38 -49.15 25.47
C GLU A 664 -54.31 -48.08 25.73
N ALA A 665 -53.53 -47.76 24.68
CA ALA A 665 -53.05 -46.41 24.41
C ALA A 665 -53.06 -46.13 22.90
N SER A 666 -53.38 -44.89 22.59
CA SER A 666 -53.74 -44.30 21.29
C SER A 666 -52.56 -44.09 20.33
N SER A 667 -52.90 -43.95 19.05
CA SER A 667 -52.06 -43.80 17.86
C SER A 667 -50.91 -42.78 17.96
N PRO A 668 -49.70 -43.05 17.42
CA PRO A 668 -48.74 -42.02 17.11
C PRO A 668 -49.05 -41.37 15.75
N LYS A 669 -49.30 -40.07 15.76
CA LYS A 669 -49.25 -39.22 14.57
C LYS A 669 -47.80 -39.08 14.08
N SER A 670 -47.66 -39.02 12.76
CA SER A 670 -46.46 -38.70 11.97
C SER A 670 -45.71 -37.45 12.43
N PHE A 671 -44.37 -37.50 12.49
CA PHE A 671 -43.50 -36.32 12.53
C PHE A 671 -43.00 -35.95 11.11
N PRO A 672 -43.01 -34.66 10.72
CA PRO A 672 -42.61 -34.18 9.40
C PRO A 672 -41.08 -33.88 9.31
N PRO A 673 -40.52 -33.66 8.10
CA PRO A 673 -39.08 -33.42 7.89
C PRO A 673 -38.60 -32.07 8.47
N PRO A 674 -37.28 -31.84 8.64
CA PRO A 674 -36.76 -30.56 9.10
C PRO A 674 -37.05 -29.47 8.05
N GLY A 675 -38.01 -28.60 8.35
CA GLY A 675 -38.41 -27.50 7.49
C GLY A 675 -37.54 -26.26 7.70
N SER A 676 -37.06 -25.67 6.60
CA SER A 676 -36.84 -24.23 6.53
C SER A 676 -38.18 -23.54 6.79
N SER A 677 -38.30 -22.80 7.89
CA SER A 677 -39.53 -22.06 8.21
C SER A 677 -39.31 -20.54 8.07
N LEU A 678 -40.41 -19.87 7.73
CA LEU A 678 -40.54 -18.42 7.57
C LEU A 678 -41.29 -17.88 8.79
N SER A 679 -40.77 -16.88 9.49
CA SER A 679 -41.46 -16.27 10.64
C SER A 679 -42.48 -15.22 10.17
N CYS A 680 -43.77 -15.53 10.24
CA CYS A 680 -44.86 -14.60 9.93
C CYS A 680 -45.99 -14.72 10.97
N LEU A 681 -46.52 -13.58 11.45
CA LEU A 681 -47.69 -13.47 12.33
C LEU A 681 -48.84 -12.86 11.53
N GLY A 682 -49.91 -13.62 11.32
CA GLY A 682 -51.21 -13.10 10.86
C GLY A 682 -52.20 -12.99 12.04
N PRO A 683 -53.18 -12.08 11.99
CA PRO A 683 -54.14 -11.88 13.07
C PRO A 683 -55.28 -12.88 12.94
N ASP A 684 -55.43 -13.81 13.90
CA ASP A 684 -56.73 -14.12 14.51
C ASP A 684 -56.68 -15.29 15.53
N SER A 685 -57.42 -15.05 16.62
CA SER A 685 -58.12 -16.01 17.48
C SER A 685 -57.37 -16.80 18.57
N SER A 686 -57.67 -16.37 19.80
CA SER A 686 -58.17 -17.13 20.95
C SER A 686 -57.29 -18.17 21.65
N SER A 687 -56.90 -17.77 22.87
CA SER A 687 -56.58 -18.61 24.03
C SER A 687 -57.57 -19.75 24.26
N PRO A 688 -57.13 -20.85 24.89
CA PRO A 688 -57.66 -21.13 26.24
C PRO A 688 -56.59 -21.52 27.27
N ARG A 689 -56.86 -21.08 28.51
CA ARG A 689 -56.24 -21.51 29.77
C ARG A 689 -56.51 -22.99 30.05
N SER A 690 -55.59 -23.65 30.75
CA SER A 690 -55.78 -24.34 32.05
C SER A 690 -54.53 -25.19 32.40
N PRO A 691 -54.42 -25.82 33.60
CA PRO A 691 -53.73 -25.25 34.76
C PRO A 691 -52.46 -26.03 35.16
N TRP A 692 -51.63 -25.37 35.99
CA TRP A 692 -50.47 -25.96 36.65
C TRP A 692 -50.83 -27.08 37.63
N SER A 693 -49.97 -28.09 37.70
CA SER A 693 -49.60 -28.74 38.96
C SER A 693 -48.11 -29.09 38.94
N ALA A 694 -47.44 -28.70 40.02
CA ALA A 694 -46.01 -28.69 40.25
C ALA A 694 -45.57 -29.89 41.12
N LEU A 695 -44.24 -30.06 41.20
CA LEU A 695 -43.37 -30.75 42.19
C LEU A 695 -42.38 -31.69 41.46
N ALA A 696 -41.05 -31.67 41.66
CA ALA A 696 -40.17 -30.81 42.46
C ALA A 696 -38.70 -30.89 41.96
N SER A 697 -38.01 -29.73 42.00
CA SER A 697 -36.57 -29.35 42.08
C SER A 697 -35.47 -30.40 42.40
N GLY A 698 -34.19 -30.36 41.95
CA GLY A 698 -33.29 -29.41 41.26
C GLY A 698 -31.90 -30.07 40.94
N PRO A 699 -30.76 -29.40 40.60
CA PRO A 699 -30.46 -27.97 40.55
C PRO A 699 -30.09 -27.40 39.15
N ASN A 700 -30.54 -26.16 38.91
CA ASN A 700 -30.10 -25.12 37.96
C ASN A 700 -29.06 -25.45 36.85
N SER A 701 -29.56 -25.76 35.64
CA SER A 701 -29.01 -25.11 34.42
C SER A 701 -30.15 -24.37 33.73
N ARG A 702 -30.11 -23.04 33.81
CA ARG A 702 -31.12 -22.15 33.24
C ARG A 702 -31.15 -22.37 31.72
N LYS A 703 -32.24 -22.93 31.18
CA LYS A 703 -32.57 -22.91 29.74
C LYS A 703 -32.92 -21.48 29.29
N GLN A 704 -32.07 -20.48 29.57
CA GLN A 704 -32.31 -19.09 29.17
C GLN A 704 -31.99 -18.90 27.69
N VAL A 705 -32.73 -17.98 27.06
CA VAL A 705 -32.41 -17.49 25.72
C VAL A 705 -31.19 -16.58 25.83
N ALA A 706 -30.18 -16.87 25.03
CA ALA A 706 -28.99 -16.05 24.91
C ALA A 706 -28.70 -15.74 23.44
N LEU A 707 -28.60 -14.46 23.11
CA LEU A 707 -28.02 -14.00 21.86
C LEU A 707 -26.53 -14.39 21.81
N LEU A 708 -26.06 -14.75 20.62
CA LEU A 708 -24.66 -15.09 20.39
C LEU A 708 -24.00 -14.05 19.46
N PRO A 709 -22.70 -13.76 19.66
CA PRO A 709 -21.97 -12.90 18.75
C PRO A 709 -21.79 -13.55 17.35
N PRO A 710 -21.69 -12.75 16.27
CA PRO A 710 -21.70 -11.29 16.28
C PRO A 710 -23.08 -10.73 16.63
N PHE A 711 -23.15 -9.82 17.61
CA PHE A 711 -24.42 -9.23 17.98
C PHE A 711 -24.87 -8.28 16.87
N LEU A 712 -26.17 -7.99 16.80
CA LEU A 712 -26.66 -7.06 15.79
C LEU A 712 -25.99 -5.68 15.94
N SER A 713 -25.76 -5.25 17.18
CA SER A 713 -25.02 -4.03 17.53
C SER A 713 -23.60 -3.97 16.94
N ASP A 714 -22.96 -5.12 16.73
CA ASP A 714 -21.58 -5.21 16.23
C ASP A 714 -21.54 -5.14 14.69
N GLN A 715 -22.71 -5.20 14.03
CA GLN A 715 -22.87 -5.17 12.59
C GLN A 715 -23.25 -3.77 12.08
N ALA A 716 -22.86 -2.72 12.80
CA ALA A 716 -23.05 -1.34 12.36
C ALA A 716 -22.31 -1.08 11.04
N GLN A 717 -23.05 -0.71 9.99
CA GLN A 717 -22.53 -0.52 8.64
C GLN A 717 -22.86 0.88 8.11
N ARG A 718 -21.92 1.45 7.34
CA ARG A 718 -22.15 2.61 6.48
C ARG A 718 -22.37 2.11 5.06
N VAL A 719 -23.56 2.31 4.51
CA VAL A 719 -23.94 1.81 3.18
C VAL A 719 -24.21 2.97 2.23
N GLN A 720 -23.94 2.77 0.94
CA GLN A 720 -24.36 3.74 -0.09
C GLN A 720 -25.88 3.71 -0.23
N ALA A 721 -26.50 4.83 -0.63
CA ALA A 721 -27.94 4.86 -0.89
C ALA A 721 -28.32 3.79 -1.94
N LEU A 722 -29.33 2.96 -1.65
CA LEU A 722 -29.73 1.80 -2.46
C LEU A 722 -28.73 0.62 -2.52
N GLY A 723 -27.65 0.66 -1.74
CA GLY A 723 -26.76 -0.49 -1.56
C GLY A 723 -27.45 -1.64 -0.82
N THR A 724 -27.31 -2.87 -1.32
CA THR A 724 -27.80 -4.07 -0.63
C THR A 724 -26.84 -4.45 0.50
N PHE A 725 -27.39 -4.73 1.68
CA PHE A 725 -26.62 -5.24 2.82
C PHE A 725 -27.35 -6.41 3.51
N TYR A 726 -26.62 -7.12 4.37
CA TYR A 726 -27.13 -8.23 5.16
C TYR A 726 -26.91 -7.97 6.65
N LEU A 727 -27.90 -8.32 7.46
CA LEU A 727 -27.83 -8.35 8.91
C LEU A 727 -28.10 -9.78 9.40
N PHE A 728 -27.37 -10.21 10.42
CA PHE A 728 -27.47 -11.55 10.99
C PHE A 728 -27.83 -11.48 12.48
N CYS A 729 -28.58 -12.45 12.96
CA CYS A 729 -28.98 -12.56 14.35
C CYS A 729 -28.96 -14.02 14.78
N GLN A 730 -28.19 -14.33 15.83
CA GLN A 730 -27.92 -15.68 16.27
C GLN A 730 -28.30 -15.85 17.75
N ALA A 731 -28.90 -16.98 18.11
CA ALA A 731 -29.32 -17.25 19.47
C ALA A 731 -29.26 -18.74 19.84
N THR A 732 -29.22 -18.99 21.15
CA THR A 732 -29.40 -20.33 21.74
C THR A 732 -30.44 -20.28 22.84
N GLY A 733 -31.18 -21.37 23.03
CA GLY A 733 -32.29 -21.42 23.98
C GLY A 733 -33.16 -22.67 23.78
N PRO A 734 -34.40 -22.70 24.27
CA PRO A 734 -35.28 -23.87 24.11
C PRO A 734 -35.69 -24.12 22.64
N ALA A 735 -36.29 -25.28 22.36
CA ALA A 735 -36.64 -25.68 20.99
C ALA A 735 -37.70 -24.78 20.30
N ASP A 736 -38.44 -23.96 21.06
CA ASP A 736 -39.46 -23.03 20.56
C ASP A 736 -38.94 -21.61 20.27
N ILE A 737 -37.62 -21.44 20.08
CA ILE A 737 -37.04 -20.16 19.69
C ILE A 737 -37.62 -19.68 18.35
N ARG A 738 -37.98 -18.40 18.31
CA ARG A 738 -38.34 -17.65 17.09
C ARG A 738 -37.72 -16.25 17.09
N PHE A 739 -37.46 -15.72 15.91
CA PHE A 739 -36.98 -14.35 15.72
C PHE A 739 -38.10 -13.42 15.23
N ILE A 740 -38.15 -12.22 15.80
CA ILE A 740 -38.93 -11.10 15.31
C ILE A 740 -37.95 -10.01 14.90
N TRP A 741 -38.07 -9.53 13.66
CA TRP A 741 -37.29 -8.42 13.15
C TRP A 741 -38.16 -7.18 13.03
N GLU A 742 -37.61 -6.04 13.45
CA GLU A 742 -38.25 -4.74 13.28
C GLU A 742 -37.33 -3.79 12.50
N LYS A 743 -37.94 -2.96 11.66
CA LYS A 743 -37.30 -1.86 10.93
C LYS A 743 -37.98 -0.56 11.34
N ASN A 744 -37.23 0.40 11.89
CA ASN A 744 -37.75 1.63 12.49
C ASN A 744 -38.90 1.39 13.47
N ARG A 745 -38.74 0.39 14.35
CA ARG A 745 -39.73 -0.04 15.36
C ARG A 745 -41.07 -0.54 14.81
N ARG A 746 -41.12 -0.93 13.52
CA ARG A 746 -42.24 -1.65 12.92
C ARG A 746 -41.79 -3.07 12.60
N VAL A 747 -42.57 -4.06 13.01
CA VAL A 747 -42.32 -5.47 12.67
C VAL A 747 -42.32 -5.63 11.16
N LEU A 748 -41.32 -6.34 10.63
CA LEU A 748 -41.25 -6.61 9.20
C LEU A 748 -42.39 -7.57 8.79
N GLU A 749 -43.18 -7.16 7.79
CA GLU A 749 -44.27 -7.98 7.23
C GLU A 749 -43.75 -9.09 6.30
N THR A 750 -42.54 -8.92 5.76
CA THR A 750 -41.87 -9.92 4.92
C THR A 750 -41.24 -11.00 5.78
N CYS A 751 -41.55 -12.27 5.50
CA CYS A 751 -41.00 -13.35 6.30
C CYS A 751 -39.47 -13.44 6.14
N VAL A 752 -38.76 -13.40 7.28
CA VAL A 752 -37.28 -13.43 7.32
C VAL A 752 -36.81 -14.88 7.45
N PRO A 753 -35.81 -15.32 6.68
CA PRO A 753 -35.32 -16.69 6.77
C PRO A 753 -34.71 -16.97 8.15
N MET A 754 -34.96 -18.19 8.63
CA MET A 754 -34.45 -18.71 9.89
C MET A 754 -34.01 -20.17 9.69
N GLN A 755 -32.89 -20.53 10.32
CA GLN A 755 -32.40 -21.90 10.39
C GLN A 755 -32.20 -22.29 11.85
N THR A 756 -32.73 -23.45 12.23
CA THR A 756 -32.65 -23.97 13.60
C THR A 756 -31.98 -25.34 13.61
N HIS A 757 -31.07 -25.55 14.55
CA HIS A 757 -30.38 -26.80 14.79
C HIS A 757 -30.57 -27.24 16.23
N ALA A 758 -31.02 -28.47 16.45
CA ALA A 758 -31.12 -29.04 17.79
C ALA A 758 -29.73 -29.37 18.34
N LEU A 759 -29.46 -28.96 19.58
CA LEU A 759 -28.24 -29.25 20.30
C LEU A 759 -28.40 -30.53 21.16
N PRO A 760 -27.31 -31.27 21.43
CA PRO A 760 -27.36 -32.51 22.21
C PRO A 760 -27.86 -32.35 23.66
N ASP A 761 -27.82 -31.14 24.20
CA ASP A 761 -28.28 -30.79 25.54
C ASP A 761 -29.77 -30.43 25.61
N GLY A 762 -30.51 -30.63 24.51
CA GLY A 762 -31.94 -30.33 24.38
C GLY A 762 -32.26 -28.86 24.15
N ARG A 763 -31.25 -27.99 23.94
CA ARG A 763 -31.43 -26.62 23.43
C ARG A 763 -31.48 -26.61 21.91
N ALA A 764 -31.88 -25.49 21.33
CA ALA A 764 -31.76 -25.20 19.91
C ALA A 764 -30.81 -24.02 19.71
N HIS A 765 -29.97 -24.13 18.68
CA HIS A 765 -29.22 -23.03 18.10
C HIS A 765 -30.00 -22.52 16.89
N ALA A 766 -30.18 -21.21 16.78
CA ALA A 766 -30.96 -20.62 15.72
C ALA A 766 -30.24 -19.41 15.11
N LEU A 767 -30.30 -19.28 13.79
CA LEU A 767 -29.74 -18.19 13.01
C LEU A 767 -30.83 -17.61 12.10
N SER A 768 -30.99 -16.30 12.09
CA SER A 768 -31.86 -15.57 11.17
C SER A 768 -31.09 -14.45 10.50
N TRP A 769 -31.40 -14.14 9.24
CA TRP A 769 -30.72 -13.08 8.50
C TRP A 769 -31.67 -12.27 7.62
N LEU A 770 -31.44 -10.97 7.58
CA LEU A 770 -32.22 -10.00 6.83
C LEU A 770 -31.36 -9.42 5.70
N ARG A 771 -31.90 -9.41 4.49
CA ARG A 771 -31.36 -8.67 3.34
C ARG A 771 -32.23 -7.46 3.08
N ASP A 772 -31.64 -6.27 3.04
CA ASP A 772 -32.40 -5.03 2.83
C ASP A 772 -31.61 -4.01 2.00
N THR A 773 -32.32 -2.98 1.53
CA THR A 773 -31.82 -1.79 0.81
C THR A 773 -32.50 -0.56 1.40
N ILE A 774 -31.72 0.44 1.81
CA ILE A 774 -32.24 1.66 2.46
C ILE A 774 -31.78 2.93 1.73
N GLN A 775 -32.63 3.96 1.78
CA GLN A 775 -32.34 5.30 1.25
C GLN A 775 -31.97 6.30 2.35
N GLU A 776 -32.36 6.01 3.60
CA GLU A 776 -32.09 6.83 4.77
C GLU A 776 -31.57 5.97 5.92
N THR A 777 -30.85 6.58 6.85
CA THR A 777 -30.38 5.90 8.07
C THR A 777 -31.54 5.25 8.80
N THR A 778 -31.43 3.95 9.05
CA THR A 778 -32.54 3.11 9.51
C THR A 778 -32.10 2.28 10.72
N GLU A 779 -32.94 2.21 11.75
CA GLU A 779 -32.75 1.34 12.93
C GLU A 779 -33.34 -0.05 12.65
N TYR A 780 -32.57 -1.10 12.92
CA TYR A 780 -33.03 -2.49 12.90
C TYR A 780 -32.97 -3.08 14.31
N SER A 781 -34.00 -3.84 14.68
CA SER A 781 -34.01 -4.64 15.91
C SER A 781 -34.24 -6.11 15.55
N CYS A 782 -33.55 -7.00 16.27
CA CYS A 782 -33.79 -8.44 16.23
C CYS A 782 -34.12 -8.91 17.64
N SER A 783 -35.31 -9.46 17.83
CA SER A 783 -35.81 -9.99 19.10
C SER A 783 -35.99 -11.50 19.01
N VAL A 784 -35.33 -12.23 19.89
CA VAL A 784 -35.48 -13.69 20.05
C VAL A 784 -36.51 -13.93 21.12
N LEU A 785 -37.50 -14.79 20.86
CA LEU A 785 -38.51 -15.19 21.85
C LEU A 785 -38.53 -16.70 21.99
N SER A 786 -38.72 -17.17 23.23
CA SER A 786 -39.07 -18.55 23.54
C SER A 786 -39.92 -18.61 24.83
N SER A 787 -40.38 -19.79 25.18
CA SER A 787 -40.97 -20.13 26.48
C SER A 787 -40.13 -19.71 27.69
N ALA A 788 -38.80 -19.59 27.54
CA ALA A 788 -37.89 -19.23 28.64
C ALA A 788 -37.48 -17.74 28.70
N GLY A 789 -38.06 -16.88 27.85
CA GLY A 789 -37.84 -15.44 27.86
C GLY A 789 -37.54 -14.86 26.48
N ASN A 790 -37.25 -13.56 26.42
CA ASN A 790 -36.84 -12.85 25.21
C ASN A 790 -35.52 -12.09 25.39
N GLN A 791 -34.81 -11.87 24.29
CA GLN A 791 -33.66 -10.97 24.21
C GLN A 791 -33.68 -10.21 22.89
N THR A 792 -33.25 -8.96 22.91
CA THR A 792 -33.26 -8.08 21.73
C THR A 792 -31.91 -7.43 21.53
N SER A 793 -31.44 -7.38 20.27
CA SER A 793 -30.28 -6.59 19.85
C SER A 793 -30.69 -5.58 18.79
N LYS A 794 -30.03 -4.42 18.73
CA LYS A 794 -30.35 -3.31 17.83
C LYS A 794 -29.13 -2.78 17.11
N VAL A 795 -29.31 -2.24 15.91
CA VAL A 795 -28.26 -1.59 15.12
C VAL A 795 -28.81 -0.44 14.29
N HIS A 796 -27.98 0.58 14.04
CA HIS A 796 -28.27 1.62 13.08
C HIS A 796 -27.43 1.40 11.82
N VAL A 797 -28.10 1.26 10.67
CA VAL A 797 -27.43 1.23 9.36
C VAL A 797 -27.49 2.63 8.79
N THR A 798 -26.32 3.25 8.63
CA THR A 798 -26.21 4.67 8.23
C THR A 798 -26.02 4.78 6.72
N VAL A 799 -26.85 5.58 6.05
CA VAL A 799 -26.69 5.84 4.62
C VAL A 799 -25.68 6.97 4.42
N MET A 800 -24.62 6.68 3.68
CA MET A 800 -23.69 7.70 3.21
C MET A 800 -24.36 8.50 2.10
N ARG A 801 -25.02 9.60 2.44
CA ARG A 801 -25.30 10.66 1.46
C ARG A 801 -23.95 11.29 1.15
N HIS A 802 -23.45 11.12 -0.07
CA HIS A 802 -22.49 12.09 -0.58
C HIS A 802 -23.14 13.47 -0.42
N GLU A 803 -22.44 14.30 0.34
CA GLU A 803 -22.90 15.59 0.79
C GLU A 803 -23.43 16.38 -0.42
N ALA A 804 -24.68 16.82 -0.27
CA ALA A 804 -25.45 17.56 -1.25
C ALA A 804 -24.81 18.90 -1.70
N LEU A 805 -23.62 19.24 -1.20
CA LEU A 805 -22.83 20.40 -1.63
C LEU A 805 -22.22 20.25 -3.03
N GLN A 806 -22.02 19.02 -3.52
CA GLN A 806 -21.37 18.81 -4.81
C GLN A 806 -22.35 18.79 -5.99
N GLN A 807 -23.61 18.37 -5.77
CA GLN A 807 -24.64 18.34 -6.81
C GLN A 807 -25.23 19.73 -7.10
N GLU A 808 -25.40 20.59 -6.09
CA GLU A 808 -25.78 22.00 -6.32
C GLU A 808 -24.67 22.77 -7.04
N LYS A 809 -23.41 22.53 -6.65
CA LYS A 809 -22.25 23.09 -7.35
C LYS A 809 -22.16 22.59 -8.80
N TRP A 810 -22.38 21.29 -9.04
CA TRP A 810 -22.42 20.74 -10.41
C TRP A 810 -23.62 21.26 -11.20
N ASN A 811 -24.80 21.41 -10.60
CA ASN A 811 -25.97 21.93 -11.30
C ASN A 811 -25.81 23.42 -11.65
N GLN A 812 -25.20 24.22 -10.77
CA GLN A 812 -24.85 25.61 -11.04
C GLN A 812 -23.75 25.73 -12.08
N GLU A 813 -22.69 24.91 -11.99
CA GLU A 813 -21.62 24.87 -13.00
C GLU A 813 -22.14 24.37 -14.35
N LEU A 814 -23.01 23.35 -14.39
CA LEU A 814 -23.64 22.85 -15.62
C LEU A 814 -24.59 23.89 -16.23
N ALA A 815 -25.32 24.65 -15.42
CA ALA A 815 -26.15 25.75 -15.89
C ALA A 815 -25.30 26.88 -16.47
N ALA A 816 -24.17 27.24 -15.82
CA ALA A 816 -23.21 28.21 -16.33
C ALA A 816 -22.58 27.73 -17.65
N TRP A 817 -22.16 26.46 -17.72
CA TRP A 817 -21.63 25.85 -18.95
C TRP A 817 -22.65 25.80 -20.07
N ARG A 818 -23.93 25.53 -19.80
CA ARG A 818 -25.00 25.57 -20.80
C ARG A 818 -25.26 26.99 -21.31
N LEU A 819 -25.17 28.00 -20.45
CA LEU A 819 -25.25 29.40 -20.84
C LEU A 819 -24.08 29.80 -21.75
N VAL A 820 -22.85 29.48 -21.35
CA VAL A 820 -21.63 29.75 -22.15
C VAL A 820 -21.66 29.01 -23.48
N ALA A 821 -22.10 27.74 -23.49
CA ALA A 821 -22.25 26.98 -24.73
C ALA A 821 -23.32 27.58 -25.65
N GLY A 822 -24.45 28.04 -25.11
CA GLY A 822 -25.48 28.73 -25.88
C GLY A 822 -25.03 30.09 -26.41
N GLU A 823 -24.21 30.82 -25.65
CA GLU A 823 -23.63 32.10 -26.07
C GLU A 823 -22.58 31.90 -27.16
N HIS A 824 -21.73 30.88 -27.02
CA HIS A 824 -20.79 30.44 -28.05
C HIS A 824 -21.53 30.03 -29.33
N ASP A 825 -22.62 29.26 -29.23
CA ASP A 825 -23.39 28.82 -30.40
C ASP A 825 -24.08 30.01 -31.11
N ARG A 826 -24.59 31.00 -30.36
CA ARG A 826 -25.09 32.27 -30.94
C ARG A 826 -23.98 33.06 -31.62
N LEU A 827 -22.79 33.10 -31.02
CA LEU A 827 -21.63 33.79 -31.59
C LEU A 827 -21.21 33.09 -32.89
N MET A 828 -21.13 31.76 -32.92
CA MET A 828 -20.83 30.98 -34.11
C MET A 828 -21.89 31.13 -35.21
N GLN A 829 -23.18 31.24 -34.85
CA GLN A 829 -24.24 31.57 -35.81
C GLN A 829 -24.12 33.01 -36.34
N GLY A 830 -23.71 33.96 -35.50
CA GLY A 830 -23.42 35.34 -35.91
C GLY A 830 -22.26 35.41 -36.90
N TRP A 831 -21.18 34.69 -36.63
CA TRP A 831 -20.04 34.57 -37.54
C TRP A 831 -20.43 33.88 -38.84
N ARG A 832 -21.24 32.82 -38.78
CA ARG A 832 -21.79 32.17 -39.98
C ARG A 832 -22.62 33.13 -40.83
N LYS A 833 -23.52 33.91 -40.21
CA LYS A 833 -24.32 34.92 -40.93
C LYS A 833 -23.47 36.04 -41.53
N ALA A 834 -22.45 36.52 -40.81
CA ALA A 834 -21.51 37.51 -41.32
C ALA A 834 -20.67 36.94 -42.49
N TRP A 835 -20.30 35.66 -42.42
CA TRP A 835 -19.60 34.96 -43.49
C TRP A 835 -20.49 34.77 -44.73
N GLU A 836 -21.76 34.39 -44.52
CA GLU A 836 -22.77 34.25 -45.59
C GLU A 836 -23.16 35.62 -46.19
N SER A 837 -23.11 36.72 -45.43
CA SER A 837 -23.33 38.07 -45.97
C SER A 837 -22.13 38.59 -46.75
N CYS A 838 -20.89 38.33 -46.30
CA CYS A 838 -19.68 38.67 -47.05
C CYS A 838 -19.57 37.90 -48.39
N SER A 839 -20.23 36.75 -48.50
CA SER A 839 -20.33 35.99 -49.76
C SER A 839 -21.38 36.55 -50.74
N LYS A 840 -22.23 37.51 -50.33
CA LYS A 840 -23.28 38.10 -51.19
C LYS A 840 -22.94 39.48 -51.76
N ASP A 841 -21.92 40.16 -51.21
CA ASP A 841 -21.47 41.47 -51.72
C ASP A 841 -20.20 41.40 -52.59
N THR A 842 -19.91 40.24 -53.17
CA THR A 842 -18.97 40.10 -54.30
C THR A 842 -19.51 39.14 -55.35
N PHE A 843 -20.53 39.61 -56.07
CA PHE A 843 -20.66 39.51 -57.54
C PHE A 843 -21.57 40.63 -58.04
#